data_AF-A0AAD6JLL9-F1
#
_entry.id   AF-A0AAD6JLL9-F1
#
_cell.length_a   1.000
_cell.length_b   1.000
_cell.length_c   1.000
_cell.angle_alpha   90.00
_cell.angle_beta   90.00
_cell.angle_gamma   90.00
#
_symmetry.space_group_name_H-M   'P 1'
#
loop_
_entity.id
_entity.type
_entity.pdbx_description
1 polymer ?
#
loop_
_entity_poly.entity_id
_entity_poly.type
_entity_poly.pdbx_seq_one_letter_code
_entity_poly.pdbx_strand_id
1 'polypeptide(L)'
;MLGNGVVGILSESMNKWERRVPLTPSHCARLLHSGKDKTGVARIIVQPSTKRIHHDAMYEDVGCEISDDLSECGLIVGIKQPKLDMILHDRAYAFFSHTHKAQKENLPLLDKVLVQRVSLYDYELIVGDHGKRLLAFGKFAGRAGFIDFLGGLGQRYLSLGYSTPFLSLGEAYMYSSLAAAKSAVISVGEEIATFGLPSGICPLVFIFTGSGNGNVSHGAQEIFKLLPHTFVDPSRLPELFAQGTDISPSEKASKRVFQVYGCVVTCQDMVEHIDSSKTFDKADYYAHPEHYKPVFHEKIAPYASVIVNCMYWEKRFPRLLSNQQLQDLTRKGCPLIGTADITCDIGGSLEFINQTTSIDSPFLRYDPLNDSYHHDMEGDGVIFSSVDILPTQFAKEASQHFGDVLSQFIGSLASTADIAKLPSHLRKACIAHRGALTPLFEYIPRMRKFDSEDTAESHTNLKSSKNKFSILVSLSGHLFDQSLINEALDIIEAAGGSFHLVKCQVGQSATAMSYSELEVGAHDREVLNQIIDSLTSLANPDESNGILIKEGNKISLKVGKVQQNDMNKGNSKRKAVVLIIGAGRVCRPAVELLTSAGNTSSHEWYKACLDTEDTDYEEQNVVEVVVASLYLKDAEEIIDGIPNASAVQLDVMDGESLCKYISQVEVVVSLLPASCHITIANACIKLKKHLVTASYVDDSMSSLHGEAKAADITILGEMGLDPGIDHMMAMKMINSVHVRKGIIKSFTSYCGGLPSPAAANNPLAYKFRYFLKLLTV
;
A
#
# COMPACT_ATOMS: atom_id res chain seq x y z
N MET A 1 -21.75 -29.53 14.09
CA MET A 1 -22.49 -28.67 13.14
C MET A 1 -21.90 -28.73 11.75
N LEU A 2 -20.57 -28.58 11.57
CA LEU A 2 -19.89 -28.91 10.31
C LEU A 2 -20.44 -30.20 9.67
N GLY A 3 -20.76 -30.15 8.38
CA GLY A 3 -21.26 -31.28 7.60
C GLY A 3 -22.75 -31.63 7.75
N ASN A 4 -23.57 -30.83 8.44
CA ASN A 4 -24.99 -31.14 8.62
C ASN A 4 -25.88 -30.86 7.39
N GLY A 5 -25.36 -30.20 6.35
CA GLY A 5 -26.10 -29.83 5.14
C GLY A 5 -27.04 -28.61 5.30
N VAL A 6 -27.00 -27.90 6.43
CA VAL A 6 -27.79 -26.67 6.65
C VAL A 6 -26.91 -25.46 6.32
N VAL A 7 -27.38 -24.63 5.37
CA VAL A 7 -26.63 -23.49 4.83
C VAL A 7 -27.29 -22.17 5.25
N GLY A 8 -26.55 -21.29 5.91
CA GLY A 8 -26.97 -19.93 6.26
C GLY A 8 -26.53 -18.92 5.21
N ILE A 9 -27.39 -18.00 4.82
CA ILE A 9 -27.05 -16.83 3.97
C ILE A 9 -27.13 -15.56 4.83
N LEU A 10 -26.01 -14.84 4.92
CA LEU A 10 -25.87 -13.63 5.73
C LEU A 10 -26.66 -12.43 5.17
N SER A 11 -26.97 -11.48 6.05
CA SER A 11 -27.38 -10.12 5.69
C SER A 11 -26.14 -9.22 5.64
N GLU A 12 -25.73 -8.79 4.44
CA GLU A 12 -24.47 -8.05 4.22
C GLU A 12 -24.42 -6.74 5.03
N SER A 13 -23.42 -6.56 5.90
CA SER A 13 -23.35 -5.42 6.82
C SER A 13 -22.31 -4.33 6.50
N MET A 14 -21.38 -4.57 5.56
CA MET A 14 -20.17 -3.74 5.41
C MET A 14 -20.41 -2.28 5.01
N ASN A 15 -21.26 -2.01 4.02
CA ASN A 15 -21.60 -0.65 3.60
C ASN A 15 -23.01 -0.61 2.97
N LYS A 16 -23.51 0.58 2.61
CA LYS A 16 -24.86 0.78 2.04
C LYS A 16 -25.02 0.25 0.61
N TRP A 17 -23.94 0.20 -0.17
CA TRP A 17 -23.92 -0.22 -1.57
C TRP A 17 -23.84 -1.74 -1.74
N GLU A 18 -23.31 -2.45 -0.73
CA GLU A 18 -23.22 -3.91 -0.75
C GLU A 18 -24.62 -4.54 -0.61
N ARG A 19 -25.24 -4.78 -1.77
CA ARG A 19 -26.58 -5.36 -1.94
C ARG A 19 -26.54 -6.76 -2.57
N ARG A 20 -25.35 -7.27 -2.87
CA ARG A 20 -25.12 -8.57 -3.51
C ARG A 20 -25.41 -9.73 -2.57
N VAL A 21 -25.45 -10.95 -3.13
CA VAL A 21 -25.60 -12.21 -2.38
C VAL A 21 -24.66 -13.28 -2.94
N PRO A 22 -24.19 -14.22 -2.10
CA PRO A 22 -23.42 -15.38 -2.57
C PRO A 22 -24.29 -16.34 -3.39
N LEU A 23 -25.59 -16.43 -3.07
CA LEU A 23 -26.57 -17.29 -3.73
C LEU A 23 -27.87 -16.52 -3.94
N THR A 24 -28.36 -16.51 -5.19
CA THR A 24 -29.68 -15.98 -5.56
C THR A 24 -30.78 -17.00 -5.25
N PRO A 25 -32.06 -16.61 -5.24
CA PRO A 25 -33.18 -17.55 -5.16
C PRO A 25 -33.12 -18.66 -6.22
N SER A 26 -32.66 -18.35 -7.45
CA SER A 26 -32.50 -19.37 -8.51
C SER A 26 -31.46 -20.44 -8.15
N HIS A 27 -30.45 -20.10 -7.33
CA HIS A 27 -29.42 -21.02 -6.87
C HIS A 27 -29.93 -21.88 -5.72
N CYS A 28 -30.64 -21.27 -4.77
CA CYS A 28 -31.29 -21.95 -3.66
C CYS A 28 -32.32 -22.98 -4.16
N ALA A 29 -33.15 -22.60 -5.12
CA ALA A 29 -34.10 -23.50 -5.78
C ALA A 29 -33.42 -24.75 -6.38
N ARG A 30 -32.27 -24.58 -7.05
CA ARG A 30 -31.50 -25.71 -7.62
C ARG A 30 -30.90 -26.60 -6.52
N LEU A 31 -30.36 -26.01 -5.45
CA LEU A 31 -29.72 -26.72 -4.35
C LEU A 31 -30.70 -27.56 -3.51
N LEU A 32 -31.92 -27.05 -3.28
CA LEU A 32 -32.97 -27.74 -2.53
C LEU A 32 -33.69 -28.79 -3.40
N HIS A 33 -34.27 -28.40 -4.54
CA HIS A 33 -35.16 -29.27 -5.31
C HIS A 33 -34.45 -30.39 -6.09
N SER A 34 -33.12 -30.35 -6.24
CA SER A 34 -32.37 -31.47 -6.84
C SER A 34 -32.23 -32.69 -5.90
N GLY A 35 -32.56 -32.52 -4.61
CA GLY A 35 -32.55 -33.57 -3.58
C GLY A 35 -31.21 -33.70 -2.86
N LYS A 36 -31.29 -33.85 -1.52
CA LYS A 36 -30.13 -33.88 -0.61
C LYS A 36 -29.04 -34.87 -1.01
N ASP A 37 -29.41 -36.05 -1.51
CA ASP A 37 -28.46 -37.10 -1.90
C ASP A 37 -27.61 -36.72 -3.14
N LYS A 38 -28.03 -35.70 -3.89
CA LYS A 38 -27.28 -35.15 -5.04
C LYS A 38 -26.55 -33.85 -4.70
N THR A 39 -27.11 -33.02 -3.81
CA THR A 39 -26.58 -31.67 -3.53
C THR A 39 -25.88 -31.53 -2.19
N GLY A 40 -26.01 -32.47 -1.25
CA GLY A 40 -25.51 -32.34 0.12
C GLY A 40 -26.25 -31.30 0.98
N VAL A 41 -27.13 -30.49 0.39
CA VAL A 41 -27.92 -29.46 1.09
C VAL A 41 -29.24 -30.05 1.56
N ALA A 42 -29.60 -29.77 2.81
CA ALA A 42 -30.82 -30.22 3.46
C ALA A 42 -31.82 -29.08 3.69
N ARG A 43 -31.33 -27.91 4.13
CA ARG A 43 -32.10 -26.68 4.42
C ARG A 43 -31.23 -25.47 4.07
N ILE A 44 -31.87 -24.37 3.67
CA ILE A 44 -31.23 -23.07 3.48
C ILE A 44 -31.97 -22.06 4.36
N ILE A 45 -31.24 -21.43 5.28
CA ILE A 45 -31.73 -20.39 6.18
C ILE A 45 -31.14 -19.06 5.70
N VAL A 46 -31.95 -18.01 5.62
CA VAL A 46 -31.56 -16.69 5.10
C VAL A 46 -31.85 -15.64 6.16
N GLN A 47 -30.85 -14.87 6.57
CA GLN A 47 -31.09 -13.71 7.43
C GLN A 47 -31.90 -12.65 6.70
N PRO A 48 -32.93 -12.05 7.31
CA PRO A 48 -33.74 -11.03 6.66
C PRO A 48 -32.90 -9.82 6.23
N SER A 49 -33.29 -9.16 5.14
CA SER A 49 -32.53 -8.02 4.59
C SER A 49 -33.34 -7.09 3.72
N THR A 50 -33.67 -5.91 4.26
CA THR A 50 -34.31 -4.81 3.54
C THR A 50 -33.41 -4.15 2.48
N LYS A 51 -32.10 -4.43 2.49
CA LYS A 51 -31.09 -3.85 1.57
C LYS A 51 -30.78 -4.74 0.35
N ARG A 52 -30.90 -6.06 0.52
CA ARG A 52 -30.52 -7.10 -0.45
C ARG A 52 -31.22 -6.90 -1.80
N ILE A 53 -30.52 -7.21 -2.90
CA ILE A 53 -31.07 -7.05 -4.27
C ILE A 53 -32.14 -8.08 -4.65
N HIS A 54 -32.28 -9.14 -3.84
CA HIS A 54 -33.36 -10.12 -3.89
C HIS A 54 -34.11 -10.04 -2.56
N HIS A 55 -35.44 -9.89 -2.61
CA HIS A 55 -36.27 -9.80 -1.41
C HIS A 55 -36.42 -11.16 -0.72
N ASP A 56 -36.63 -11.15 0.59
CA ASP A 56 -36.69 -12.37 1.41
C ASP A 56 -37.83 -13.31 0.98
N ALA A 57 -38.99 -12.76 0.58
CA ALA A 57 -40.09 -13.51 -0.02
C ALA A 57 -39.68 -14.32 -1.27
N MET A 58 -38.71 -13.85 -2.07
CA MET A 58 -38.21 -14.63 -3.21
C MET A 58 -37.43 -15.87 -2.78
N TYR A 59 -36.88 -15.90 -1.56
CA TYR A 59 -36.23 -17.06 -0.98
C TYR A 59 -37.26 -18.00 -0.35
N GLU A 60 -38.32 -17.47 0.28
CA GLU A 60 -39.47 -18.25 0.77
C GLU A 60 -40.19 -18.99 -0.37
N ASP A 61 -40.44 -18.32 -1.50
CA ASP A 61 -41.03 -18.87 -2.74
C ASP A 61 -40.26 -20.10 -3.29
N VAL A 62 -38.98 -20.24 -2.95
CA VAL A 62 -38.12 -21.37 -3.39
C VAL A 62 -37.78 -22.35 -2.27
N GLY A 63 -38.47 -22.27 -1.13
CA GLY A 63 -38.33 -23.22 -0.02
C GLY A 63 -37.17 -22.94 0.95
N CYS A 64 -36.67 -21.70 1.00
CA CYS A 64 -35.76 -21.27 2.07
C CYS A 64 -36.54 -20.81 3.31
N GLU A 65 -35.89 -20.87 4.46
CA GLU A 65 -36.40 -20.37 5.73
C GLU A 65 -35.82 -18.98 6.03
N ILE A 66 -36.63 -18.03 6.50
CA ILE A 66 -36.14 -16.70 6.92
C ILE A 66 -35.95 -16.68 8.44
N SER A 67 -34.75 -16.36 8.90
CA SER A 67 -34.41 -16.29 10.33
C SER A 67 -33.15 -15.45 10.56
N ASP A 68 -33.20 -14.53 11.54
CA ASP A 68 -32.01 -13.83 12.04
C ASP A 68 -31.00 -14.80 12.69
N ASP A 69 -31.49 -15.87 13.35
CA ASP A 69 -30.63 -16.89 13.91
C ASP A 69 -30.18 -17.90 12.85
N LEU A 70 -28.86 -18.07 12.76
CA LEU A 70 -28.17 -19.05 11.91
C LEU A 70 -27.52 -20.17 12.76
N SER A 71 -27.87 -20.32 14.04
CA SER A 71 -27.27 -21.32 14.93
C SER A 71 -27.33 -22.75 14.40
N GLU A 72 -28.40 -23.14 13.70
CA GLU A 72 -28.55 -24.47 13.10
C GLU A 72 -27.66 -24.70 11.87
N CYS A 73 -27.08 -23.64 11.28
CA CYS A 73 -26.29 -23.74 10.06
C CYS A 73 -24.91 -24.39 10.33
N GLY A 74 -24.56 -25.39 9.52
CA GLY A 74 -23.21 -25.97 9.51
C GLY A 74 -22.23 -25.18 8.66
N LEU A 75 -22.72 -24.56 7.59
CA LEU A 75 -22.02 -23.62 6.69
C LEU A 75 -22.79 -22.29 6.66
N ILE A 76 -22.08 -21.17 6.71
CA ILE A 76 -22.64 -19.82 6.59
C ILE A 76 -21.90 -19.09 5.46
N VAL A 77 -22.63 -18.43 4.55
CA VAL A 77 -22.06 -17.76 3.38
C VAL A 77 -22.46 -16.28 3.30
N GLY A 78 -21.52 -15.44 2.87
CA GLY A 78 -21.71 -14.03 2.54
C GLY A 78 -20.79 -13.62 1.38
N ILE A 79 -20.96 -12.42 0.83
CA ILE A 79 -20.00 -11.81 -0.10
C ILE A 79 -18.84 -11.21 0.68
N LYS A 80 -19.14 -10.40 1.71
CA LYS A 80 -18.13 -9.80 2.58
C LYS A 80 -18.09 -10.46 3.96
N GLN A 81 -17.10 -10.07 4.76
CA GLN A 81 -16.98 -10.49 6.15
C GLN A 81 -18.19 -10.03 6.99
N PRO A 82 -18.74 -10.88 7.87
CA PRO A 82 -19.70 -10.46 8.88
C PRO A 82 -19.01 -9.61 9.96
N LYS A 83 -19.81 -8.91 10.78
CA LYS A 83 -19.29 -8.29 12.00
C LYS A 83 -18.77 -9.37 12.97
N LEU A 84 -17.78 -9.03 13.80
CA LEU A 84 -17.11 -10.00 14.67
C LEU A 84 -18.07 -10.65 15.69
N ASP A 85 -19.05 -9.90 16.20
CA ASP A 85 -20.11 -10.37 17.11
C ASP A 85 -21.04 -11.42 16.47
N MET A 86 -21.22 -11.38 15.15
CA MET A 86 -22.04 -12.34 14.40
C MET A 86 -21.33 -13.68 14.13
N ILE A 87 -20.06 -13.84 14.53
CA ILE A 87 -19.27 -15.05 14.25
C ILE A 87 -19.53 -16.13 15.30
N LEU A 88 -20.36 -17.10 14.91
CA LEU A 88 -20.74 -18.29 15.68
C LEU A 88 -19.62 -19.35 15.77
N HIS A 89 -19.54 -20.02 16.93
CA HIS A 89 -18.55 -21.07 17.21
C HIS A 89 -18.73 -22.34 16.36
N ASP A 90 -17.66 -23.07 16.06
CA ASP A 90 -17.68 -24.42 15.45
C ASP A 90 -18.49 -24.56 14.13
N ARG A 91 -18.65 -23.46 13.38
CA ARG A 91 -19.32 -23.41 12.06
C ARG A 91 -18.29 -23.26 10.93
N ALA A 92 -18.67 -23.60 9.71
CA ALA A 92 -17.95 -23.19 8.52
C ALA A 92 -18.45 -21.83 8.03
N TYR A 93 -17.55 -20.98 7.56
CA TYR A 93 -17.86 -19.70 6.92
C TYR A 93 -17.17 -19.60 5.57
N ALA A 94 -17.85 -19.05 4.56
CA ALA A 94 -17.23 -18.71 3.28
C ALA A 94 -17.65 -17.30 2.80
N PHE A 95 -16.64 -16.46 2.54
CA PHE A 95 -16.76 -15.08 2.05
C PHE A 95 -15.40 -14.60 1.51
N PHE A 96 -15.32 -13.39 0.95
CA PHE A 96 -14.01 -12.75 0.67
C PHE A 96 -13.39 -12.31 2.00
N SER A 97 -12.46 -13.10 2.56
CA SER A 97 -11.96 -12.84 3.93
C SER A 97 -10.86 -11.79 3.98
N HIS A 98 -10.05 -11.70 2.93
CA HIS A 98 -8.85 -10.85 2.85
C HIS A 98 -7.83 -11.11 3.98
N THR A 99 -7.91 -12.25 4.67
CA THR A 99 -7.04 -12.59 5.81
C THR A 99 -5.76 -13.31 5.39
N HIS A 100 -5.73 -13.96 4.22
CA HIS A 100 -4.58 -14.77 3.81
C HIS A 100 -3.30 -13.95 3.56
N LYS A 101 -3.43 -12.69 3.11
CA LYS A 101 -2.30 -11.78 2.88
C LYS A 101 -1.70 -11.18 4.18
N ALA A 102 -2.13 -11.68 5.34
CA ALA A 102 -1.74 -11.24 6.69
C ALA A 102 -1.94 -9.75 7.01
N GLN A 103 -2.71 -9.02 6.19
CA GLN A 103 -2.97 -7.58 6.31
C GLN A 103 -3.56 -7.22 7.69
N LYS A 104 -2.91 -6.28 8.39
CA LYS A 104 -3.16 -5.94 9.80
C LYS A 104 -4.63 -5.66 10.11
N GLU A 105 -5.31 -4.93 9.22
CA GLU A 105 -6.72 -4.56 9.31
C GLU A 105 -7.68 -5.77 9.31
N ASN A 106 -7.29 -6.88 8.67
CA ASN A 106 -8.09 -8.09 8.56
C ASN A 106 -7.71 -9.15 9.62
N LEU A 107 -6.67 -8.91 10.43
CA LEU A 107 -6.23 -9.86 11.45
C LEU A 107 -7.23 -10.09 12.60
N PRO A 108 -7.96 -9.07 13.14
CA PRO A 108 -8.95 -9.29 14.20
C PRO A 108 -10.09 -10.24 13.80
N LEU A 109 -10.41 -10.29 12.50
CA LEU A 109 -11.36 -11.24 11.92
C LEU A 109 -10.80 -12.67 11.98
N LEU A 110 -9.53 -12.86 11.62
CA LEU A 110 -8.85 -14.14 11.73
C LEU A 110 -8.73 -14.61 13.19
N ASP A 111 -8.45 -13.70 14.13
CA ASP A 111 -8.40 -14.01 15.56
C ASP A 111 -9.75 -14.46 16.10
N LYS A 112 -10.83 -13.76 15.74
CA LYS A 112 -12.19 -14.18 16.09
C LYS A 112 -12.53 -15.54 15.46
N VAL A 113 -12.14 -15.79 14.20
CA VAL A 113 -12.30 -17.08 13.52
C VAL A 113 -11.58 -18.22 14.27
N LEU A 114 -10.32 -18.02 14.68
CA LEU A 114 -9.55 -19.02 15.42
C LEU A 114 -10.15 -19.27 16.82
N VAL A 115 -10.44 -18.23 17.59
CA VAL A 115 -11.06 -18.34 18.92
C VAL A 115 -12.43 -19.00 18.88
N GLN A 116 -13.23 -18.75 17.84
CA GLN A 116 -14.53 -19.41 17.62
C GLN A 116 -14.41 -20.79 16.96
N ARG A 117 -13.20 -21.32 16.72
CA ARG A 117 -12.96 -22.61 16.06
C ARG A 117 -13.64 -22.75 14.68
N VAL A 118 -13.78 -21.64 13.97
CA VAL A 118 -14.44 -21.60 12.66
C VAL A 118 -13.61 -22.32 11.60
N SER A 119 -14.29 -22.88 10.59
CA SER A 119 -13.66 -23.31 9.33
C SER A 119 -13.84 -22.23 8.27
N LEU A 120 -12.79 -21.46 7.95
CA LEU A 120 -12.87 -20.29 7.08
C LEU A 120 -12.38 -20.62 5.67
N TYR A 121 -13.26 -20.50 4.68
CA TYR A 121 -12.96 -20.66 3.25
C TYR A 121 -12.97 -19.30 2.54
N ASP A 122 -11.84 -18.88 1.96
CA ASP A 122 -11.76 -17.60 1.23
C ASP A 122 -12.02 -17.82 -0.27
N TYR A 123 -13.02 -17.12 -0.81
CA TYR A 123 -13.36 -17.17 -2.23
C TYR A 123 -12.23 -16.66 -3.15
N GLU A 124 -11.24 -15.93 -2.63
CA GLU A 124 -10.03 -15.57 -3.37
C GLU A 124 -9.16 -16.78 -3.76
N LEU A 125 -9.22 -17.84 -2.96
CA LEU A 125 -8.32 -18.99 -3.03
C LEU A 125 -8.96 -20.19 -3.76
N ILE A 126 -10.22 -20.08 -4.18
CA ILE A 126 -10.90 -21.09 -5.00
C ILE A 126 -10.45 -20.94 -6.47
N VAL A 127 -9.40 -21.69 -6.81
CA VAL A 127 -8.76 -21.74 -8.13
C VAL A 127 -9.02 -23.08 -8.84
N GLY A 128 -9.17 -23.04 -10.16
CA GLY A 128 -9.23 -24.24 -11.01
C GLY A 128 -7.85 -24.84 -11.30
N ASP A 129 -7.82 -25.92 -12.08
CA ASP A 129 -6.62 -26.76 -12.29
C ASP A 129 -5.42 -26.06 -12.97
N HIS A 130 -5.65 -24.88 -13.56
CA HIS A 130 -4.61 -24.02 -14.14
C HIS A 130 -4.32 -22.77 -13.29
N GLY A 131 -4.59 -22.81 -11.98
CA GLY A 131 -4.39 -21.69 -11.04
C GLY A 131 -5.36 -20.51 -11.23
N LYS A 132 -6.21 -20.53 -12.25
CA LYS A 132 -7.19 -19.48 -12.52
C LYS A 132 -8.27 -19.44 -11.43
N ARG A 133 -8.36 -18.32 -10.70
CA ARG A 133 -9.46 -18.00 -9.77
C ARG A 133 -10.82 -18.13 -10.44
N LEU A 134 -11.74 -18.85 -9.79
CA LEU A 134 -13.07 -19.14 -10.32
C LEU A 134 -14.12 -18.10 -9.88
N LEU A 135 -14.00 -17.61 -8.65
CA LEU A 135 -14.97 -16.70 -8.01
C LEU A 135 -14.45 -15.26 -7.98
N ALA A 136 -14.85 -14.45 -8.98
CA ALA A 136 -14.42 -13.06 -9.11
C ALA A 136 -15.47 -12.17 -9.80
N PHE A 137 -15.44 -10.87 -9.51
CA PHE A 137 -16.42 -9.89 -10.03
C PHE A 137 -15.91 -8.99 -11.16
N GLY A 138 -14.66 -9.16 -11.62
CA GLY A 138 -13.96 -8.18 -12.46
C GLY A 138 -14.69 -7.71 -13.73
N LYS A 139 -15.48 -8.59 -14.37
CA LYS A 139 -16.26 -8.22 -15.55
C LYS A 139 -17.40 -7.24 -15.25
N PHE A 140 -17.92 -7.21 -14.02
CA PHE A 140 -18.88 -6.21 -13.56
C PHE A 140 -18.20 -4.92 -13.09
N ALA A 141 -16.98 -4.98 -12.56
CA ALA A 141 -16.19 -3.77 -12.27
C ALA A 141 -15.92 -2.98 -13.55
N GLY A 142 -15.44 -3.67 -14.60
CA GLY A 142 -15.21 -3.07 -15.92
C GLY A 142 -16.46 -2.46 -16.56
N ARG A 143 -17.61 -3.14 -16.44
CA ARG A 143 -18.89 -2.63 -16.96
C ARG A 143 -19.37 -1.40 -16.19
N ALA A 144 -19.38 -1.43 -14.86
CA ALA A 144 -19.85 -0.31 -14.04
C ALA A 144 -18.93 0.91 -14.18
N GLY A 145 -17.64 0.76 -13.88
CA GLY A 145 -16.70 1.89 -13.89
C GLY A 145 -16.52 2.56 -15.25
N PHE A 146 -16.80 1.86 -16.37
CA PHE A 146 -16.83 2.51 -17.69
C PHE A 146 -18.17 3.19 -18.02
N ILE A 147 -19.30 2.73 -17.47
CA ILE A 147 -20.59 3.44 -17.59
C ILE A 147 -20.53 4.73 -16.77
N ASP A 148 -20.10 4.62 -15.51
CA ASP A 148 -19.87 5.75 -14.60
C ASP A 148 -18.96 6.78 -15.27
N PHE A 149 -17.77 6.35 -15.72
CA PHE A 149 -16.81 7.27 -16.33
C PHE A 149 -17.33 7.92 -17.62
N LEU A 150 -18.20 7.28 -18.41
CA LEU A 150 -18.85 7.98 -19.52
C LEU A 150 -19.78 9.10 -19.03
N GLY A 151 -20.55 8.89 -17.97
CA GLY A 151 -21.35 9.95 -17.33
C GLY A 151 -20.49 11.11 -16.80
N GLY A 152 -19.42 10.79 -16.06
CA GLY A 152 -18.44 11.77 -15.57
C GLY A 152 -17.71 12.52 -16.70
N LEU A 153 -17.38 11.84 -17.80
CA LEU A 153 -16.83 12.45 -19.01
C LEU A 153 -17.81 13.44 -19.66
N GLY A 154 -19.12 13.14 -19.62
CA GLY A 154 -20.17 14.08 -20.03
C GLY A 154 -20.20 15.35 -19.17
N GLN A 155 -20.10 15.19 -17.84
CA GLN A 155 -20.03 16.32 -16.89
C GLN A 155 -18.75 17.16 -17.08
N ARG A 156 -17.59 16.51 -17.26
CA ARG A 156 -16.30 17.17 -17.46
C ARG A 156 -16.18 17.86 -18.83
N TYR A 157 -16.84 17.34 -19.87
CA TYR A 157 -16.93 18.09 -21.13
C TYR A 157 -17.87 19.30 -21.01
N LEU A 158 -18.97 19.20 -20.25
CA LEU A 158 -19.88 20.32 -20.02
C LEU A 158 -19.19 21.50 -19.32
N SER A 159 -18.37 21.24 -18.28
CA SER A 159 -17.60 22.30 -17.60
C SER A 159 -16.49 22.92 -18.46
N LEU A 160 -16.03 22.22 -19.50
CA LEU A 160 -15.17 22.75 -20.57
C LEU A 160 -15.95 23.39 -21.74
N GLY A 161 -17.26 23.60 -21.60
CA GLY A 161 -18.12 24.25 -22.60
C GLY A 161 -18.62 23.34 -23.73
N TYR A 162 -18.34 22.03 -23.67
CA TYR A 162 -18.72 21.06 -24.69
C TYR A 162 -19.95 20.23 -24.26
N SER A 163 -21.12 20.55 -24.82
CA SER A 163 -22.29 19.66 -24.71
C SER A 163 -22.07 18.40 -25.56
N THR A 164 -22.02 17.24 -24.89
CA THR A 164 -21.81 15.92 -25.51
C THR A 164 -22.92 14.94 -25.12
N PRO A 165 -23.24 13.93 -25.96
CA PRO A 165 -24.29 12.94 -25.67
C PRO A 165 -24.06 12.15 -24.38
N PHE A 166 -22.80 12.04 -23.93
CA PHE A 166 -22.40 11.38 -22.69
C PHE A 166 -23.07 11.98 -21.43
N LEU A 167 -23.45 13.26 -21.46
CA LEU A 167 -24.16 13.94 -20.37
C LEU A 167 -25.53 13.31 -20.06
N SER A 168 -26.10 12.56 -20.99
CA SER A 168 -27.37 11.83 -20.83
C SER A 168 -27.23 10.51 -20.03
N LEU A 169 -26.03 10.13 -19.62
CA LEU A 169 -25.77 8.92 -18.81
C LEU A 169 -25.73 9.26 -17.31
N GLY A 170 -26.59 8.59 -16.55
CA GLY A 170 -26.41 8.47 -15.10
C GLY A 170 -25.42 7.36 -14.73
N GLU A 171 -24.99 7.35 -13.47
CA GLU A 171 -24.12 6.34 -12.87
C GLU A 171 -24.75 4.93 -12.93
N ALA A 172 -23.93 3.87 -12.94
CA ALA A 172 -24.38 2.50 -13.14
C ALA A 172 -25.45 2.03 -12.14
N TYR A 173 -25.44 2.52 -10.90
CA TYR A 173 -26.43 2.18 -9.87
C TYR A 173 -27.84 2.74 -10.15
N MET A 174 -27.96 3.74 -11.02
CA MET A 174 -29.24 4.40 -11.33
C MET A 174 -30.14 3.53 -12.23
N TYR A 175 -29.57 2.58 -12.96
CA TYR A 175 -30.31 1.69 -13.86
C TYR A 175 -30.82 0.44 -13.13
N SER A 176 -32.04 0.02 -13.44
CA SER A 176 -32.68 -1.18 -12.86
C SER A 176 -32.03 -2.52 -13.23
N SER A 177 -31.12 -2.51 -14.21
CA SER A 177 -30.39 -3.68 -14.71
C SER A 177 -29.22 -3.26 -15.59
N LEU A 178 -28.26 -4.17 -15.80
CA LEU A 178 -27.20 -4.01 -16.81
C LEU A 178 -27.79 -3.86 -18.22
N ALA A 179 -28.94 -4.49 -18.50
CA ALA A 179 -29.62 -4.33 -19.79
C ALA A 179 -30.09 -2.89 -20.01
N ALA A 180 -30.73 -2.27 -19.01
CA ALA A 180 -31.18 -0.88 -19.09
C ALA A 180 -29.99 0.10 -19.22
N ALA A 181 -28.92 -0.13 -18.45
CA ALA A 181 -27.70 0.68 -18.56
C ALA A 181 -27.06 0.60 -19.96
N LYS A 182 -27.00 -0.60 -20.55
CA LYS A 182 -26.56 -0.78 -21.93
C LYS A 182 -27.47 -0.08 -22.94
N SER A 183 -28.79 -0.11 -22.75
CA SER A 183 -29.72 0.61 -23.64
C SER A 183 -29.46 2.13 -23.63
N ALA A 184 -29.15 2.73 -22.48
CA ALA A 184 -28.78 4.14 -22.40
C ALA A 184 -27.48 4.44 -23.18
N VAL A 185 -26.45 3.60 -23.03
CA VAL A 185 -25.19 3.73 -23.79
C VAL A 185 -25.40 3.52 -25.30
N ILE A 186 -26.33 2.63 -25.72
CA ILE A 186 -26.71 2.47 -27.12
C ILE A 186 -27.34 3.76 -27.66
N SER A 187 -28.30 4.37 -26.97
CA SER A 187 -28.92 5.62 -27.43
C SER A 187 -27.95 6.80 -27.49
N VAL A 188 -26.98 6.86 -26.57
CA VAL A 188 -25.83 7.79 -26.66
C VAL A 188 -24.96 7.48 -27.87
N GLY A 189 -24.74 6.21 -28.18
CA GLY A 189 -24.06 5.78 -29.41
C GLY A 189 -24.81 6.16 -30.69
N GLU A 190 -26.13 6.03 -30.71
CA GLU A 190 -27.01 6.44 -31.82
C GLU A 190 -26.97 7.96 -32.05
N GLU A 191 -26.95 8.77 -30.98
CA GLU A 191 -26.77 10.22 -31.09
C GLU A 191 -25.37 10.58 -31.65
N ILE A 192 -24.30 9.94 -31.16
CA ILE A 192 -22.94 10.14 -31.68
C ILE A 192 -22.83 9.71 -33.15
N ALA A 193 -23.49 8.61 -33.56
CA ALA A 193 -23.49 8.14 -34.94
C ALA A 193 -24.27 9.09 -35.88
N THR A 194 -25.34 9.70 -35.38
CA THR A 194 -26.23 10.59 -36.16
C THR A 194 -25.68 12.00 -36.30
N PHE A 195 -25.11 12.56 -35.22
CA PHE A 195 -24.73 13.98 -35.15
C PHE A 195 -23.23 14.22 -34.95
N GLY A 196 -22.45 13.21 -34.60
CA GLY A 196 -21.03 13.34 -34.25
C GLY A 196 -20.78 14.00 -32.88
N LEU A 197 -19.50 14.15 -32.53
CA LEU A 197 -18.99 14.89 -31.37
C LEU A 197 -18.39 16.24 -31.80
N PRO A 198 -18.33 17.26 -30.92
CA PRO A 198 -17.68 18.54 -31.24
C PRO A 198 -16.21 18.33 -31.66
N SER A 199 -15.77 18.94 -32.77
CA SER A 199 -14.44 18.65 -33.31
C SER A 199 -13.28 19.18 -32.46
N GLY A 200 -13.56 20.10 -31.52
CA GLY A 200 -12.61 20.54 -30.49
C GLY A 200 -12.24 19.47 -29.45
N ILE A 201 -12.97 18.36 -29.36
CA ILE A 201 -12.66 17.21 -28.48
C ILE A 201 -12.28 15.95 -29.26
N CYS A 202 -11.98 16.07 -30.56
CA CYS A 202 -11.66 14.96 -31.44
C CYS A 202 -10.22 15.05 -32.00
N PRO A 203 -9.52 13.93 -32.25
CA PRO A 203 -9.98 12.54 -32.05
C PRO A 203 -10.08 12.14 -30.57
N LEU A 204 -11.14 11.42 -30.22
CA LEU A 204 -11.42 10.95 -28.86
C LEU A 204 -10.91 9.51 -28.70
N VAL A 205 -9.82 9.32 -27.94
CA VAL A 205 -9.08 8.05 -27.85
C VAL A 205 -9.16 7.45 -26.45
N PHE A 206 -9.76 6.25 -26.37
CA PHE A 206 -9.85 5.46 -25.13
C PHE A 206 -8.79 4.35 -25.12
N ILE A 207 -7.90 4.40 -24.12
CA ILE A 207 -6.82 3.42 -23.90
C ILE A 207 -7.25 2.42 -22.83
N PHE A 208 -7.48 1.16 -23.21
CA PHE A 208 -7.84 0.06 -22.31
C PHE A 208 -6.59 -0.73 -21.92
N THR A 209 -6.20 -0.71 -20.65
CA THR A 209 -4.98 -1.41 -20.20
C THR A 209 -5.22 -2.90 -19.95
N GLY A 210 -4.12 -3.67 -19.96
CA GLY A 210 -4.11 -5.11 -19.70
C GLY A 210 -4.52 -5.95 -20.91
N SER A 211 -4.56 -7.27 -20.74
CA SER A 211 -5.00 -8.17 -21.81
C SER A 211 -6.47 -7.93 -22.16
N GLY A 212 -6.79 -7.87 -23.46
CA GLY A 212 -8.19 -7.78 -23.93
C GLY A 212 -9.09 -8.96 -23.56
N ASN A 213 -8.50 -10.07 -23.07
CA ASN A 213 -9.22 -11.22 -22.50
C ASN A 213 -9.27 -11.19 -20.95
N GLY A 214 -8.68 -10.17 -20.31
CA GLY A 214 -8.79 -9.94 -18.88
C GLY A 214 -10.18 -9.45 -18.50
N ASN A 215 -10.79 -10.06 -17.46
CA ASN A 215 -12.20 -9.86 -17.11
C ASN A 215 -12.61 -8.37 -17.03
N VAL A 216 -11.76 -7.51 -16.44
CA VAL A 216 -12.03 -6.07 -16.25
C VAL A 216 -12.00 -5.32 -17.59
N SER A 217 -10.88 -5.38 -18.32
CA SER A 217 -10.72 -4.72 -19.62
C SER A 217 -11.79 -5.17 -20.62
N HIS A 218 -12.08 -6.47 -20.66
CA HIS A 218 -13.15 -7.03 -21.47
C HIS A 218 -14.55 -6.53 -21.04
N GLY A 219 -14.78 -6.29 -19.76
CA GLY A 219 -16.03 -5.71 -19.23
C GLY A 219 -16.23 -4.24 -19.65
N ALA A 220 -15.17 -3.43 -19.59
CA ALA A 220 -15.19 -2.04 -20.07
C ALA A 220 -15.36 -1.97 -21.60
N GLN A 221 -14.62 -2.79 -22.34
CA GLN A 221 -14.76 -2.92 -23.79
C GLN A 221 -16.15 -3.38 -24.23
N GLU A 222 -16.86 -4.20 -23.43
CA GLU A 222 -18.23 -4.64 -23.72
C GLU A 222 -19.23 -3.47 -23.70
N ILE A 223 -18.94 -2.41 -22.93
CA ILE A 223 -19.73 -1.18 -22.92
C ILE A 223 -19.26 -0.23 -24.02
N PHE A 224 -17.94 -0.03 -24.18
CA PHE A 224 -17.39 0.80 -25.25
C PHE A 224 -17.84 0.36 -26.65
N LYS A 225 -18.00 -0.96 -26.88
CA LYS A 225 -18.47 -1.52 -28.16
C LYS A 225 -19.94 -1.23 -28.48
N LEU A 226 -20.69 -0.57 -27.58
CA LEU A 226 -22.04 -0.05 -27.83
C LEU A 226 -22.03 1.38 -28.39
N LEU A 227 -20.92 2.10 -28.24
CA LEU A 227 -20.67 3.37 -28.94
C LEU A 227 -20.21 3.07 -30.38
N PRO A 228 -20.49 3.95 -31.36
CA PRO A 228 -19.80 3.90 -32.65
C PRO A 228 -18.32 4.21 -32.43
N HIS A 229 -17.42 3.33 -32.89
CA HIS A 229 -15.99 3.42 -32.61
C HIS A 229 -15.16 2.74 -33.70
N THR A 230 -13.85 3.03 -33.73
CA THR A 230 -12.84 2.24 -34.46
C THR A 230 -11.78 1.73 -33.49
N PHE A 231 -11.51 0.42 -33.46
CA PHE A 231 -10.34 -0.09 -32.74
C PHE A 231 -9.06 0.11 -33.58
N VAL A 232 -7.97 0.52 -32.93
CA VAL A 232 -6.66 0.75 -33.55
C VAL A 232 -5.54 0.10 -32.75
N ASP A 233 -4.50 -0.35 -33.45
CA ASP A 233 -3.26 -0.84 -32.84
C ASP A 233 -2.46 0.32 -32.21
N PRO A 234 -1.71 0.08 -31.12
CA PRO A 234 -0.88 1.08 -30.45
C PRO A 234 0.07 1.85 -31.37
N SER A 235 0.63 1.16 -32.38
CA SER A 235 1.54 1.74 -33.37
C SER A 235 0.91 2.79 -34.29
N ARG A 236 -0.43 2.82 -34.40
CA ARG A 236 -1.17 3.71 -35.29
C ARG A 236 -1.71 4.96 -34.60
N LEU A 237 -1.57 5.08 -33.28
CA LEU A 237 -1.97 6.27 -32.53
C LEU A 237 -1.39 7.60 -33.09
N PRO A 238 -0.13 7.69 -33.55
CA PRO A 238 0.39 8.92 -34.15
C PRO A 238 -0.31 9.32 -35.45
N GLU A 239 -0.82 8.36 -36.24
CA GLU A 239 -1.50 8.62 -37.52
C GLU A 239 -2.78 9.45 -37.32
N LEU A 240 -3.46 9.26 -36.19
CA LEU A 240 -4.74 9.90 -35.87
C LEU A 240 -4.61 11.42 -35.68
N PHE A 241 -3.45 11.87 -35.19
CA PHE A 241 -3.19 13.28 -34.91
C PHE A 241 -2.40 13.98 -36.03
N ALA A 242 -1.67 13.22 -36.85
CA ALA A 242 -0.91 13.74 -38.00
C ALA A 242 -1.77 14.35 -39.12
N GLN A 243 -3.08 14.09 -39.16
CA GLN A 243 -3.99 14.54 -40.23
C GLN A 243 -4.71 15.89 -39.93
N GLY A 244 -4.37 16.56 -38.83
CA GLY A 244 -5.08 17.75 -38.33
C GLY A 244 -4.60 19.11 -38.85
N THR A 245 -4.64 19.37 -40.16
CA THR A 245 -4.18 20.64 -40.76
C THR A 245 -5.18 21.81 -40.68
N ASP A 246 -4.63 23.03 -40.62
CA ASP A 246 -5.15 24.32 -41.11
C ASP A 246 -6.67 24.52 -41.24
N ILE A 247 -7.38 24.65 -40.10
CA ILE A 247 -8.74 25.18 -40.02
C ILE A 247 -8.82 26.17 -38.84
N SER A 248 -9.55 27.29 -39.01
CA SER A 248 -9.62 28.34 -37.99
C SER A 248 -10.25 27.86 -36.67
N PRO A 249 -9.86 28.42 -35.50
CA PRO A 249 -10.45 28.05 -34.21
C PRO A 249 -11.98 28.21 -34.16
N SER A 250 -12.50 29.26 -34.80
CA SER A 250 -13.93 29.56 -34.92
C SER A 250 -14.72 28.48 -35.67
N GLU A 251 -14.15 27.90 -36.72
CA GLU A 251 -14.83 26.86 -37.52
C GLU A 251 -14.77 25.49 -36.84
N LYS A 252 -13.68 25.19 -36.12
CA LYS A 252 -13.56 23.94 -35.33
C LYS A 252 -14.62 23.84 -34.23
N ALA A 253 -14.94 24.95 -33.55
CA ALA A 253 -15.92 24.95 -32.46
C ALA A 253 -17.34 24.54 -32.88
N SER A 254 -17.77 24.93 -34.08
CA SER A 254 -19.14 24.65 -34.58
C SER A 254 -19.28 23.31 -35.33
N LYS A 255 -18.17 22.75 -35.81
CA LYS A 255 -18.17 21.51 -36.60
C LYS A 255 -18.24 20.29 -35.67
N ARG A 256 -19.20 19.39 -35.89
CA ARG A 256 -19.19 18.03 -35.33
C ARG A 256 -18.56 17.02 -36.31
N VAL A 257 -17.91 15.99 -35.78
CA VAL A 257 -17.21 14.93 -36.53
C VAL A 257 -17.38 13.56 -35.85
N PHE A 258 -17.15 12.48 -36.59
CA PHE A 258 -17.10 11.12 -36.03
C PHE A 258 -15.65 10.62 -35.97
N GLN A 259 -15.05 10.66 -34.78
CA GLN A 259 -13.65 10.30 -34.53
C GLN A 259 -13.48 9.71 -33.12
N VAL A 260 -14.12 8.56 -32.85
CA VAL A 260 -14.03 7.82 -31.57
C VAL A 260 -13.20 6.56 -31.77
N TYR A 261 -12.13 6.43 -31.00
CA TYR A 261 -11.13 5.36 -31.13
C TYR A 261 -10.93 4.59 -29.83
N GLY A 262 -10.76 3.27 -29.95
CA GLY A 262 -10.35 2.39 -28.85
C GLY A 262 -8.99 1.78 -29.15
N CYS A 263 -8.11 1.73 -28.16
CA CYS A 263 -6.83 1.01 -28.25
C CYS A 263 -6.69 0.10 -27.04
N VAL A 264 -6.34 -1.17 -27.26
CA VAL A 264 -6.03 -2.12 -26.18
C VAL A 264 -4.53 -2.20 -26.03
N VAL A 265 -4.03 -1.97 -24.81
CA VAL A 265 -2.60 -1.78 -24.53
C VAL A 265 -2.16 -2.79 -23.47
N THR A 266 -1.15 -3.57 -23.80
CA THR A 266 -0.61 -4.67 -22.98
C THR A 266 0.81 -4.35 -22.51
N CYS A 267 1.42 -5.25 -21.73
CA CYS A 267 2.78 -5.06 -21.21
C CYS A 267 3.84 -4.77 -22.29
N GLN A 268 3.74 -5.38 -23.47
CA GLN A 268 4.67 -5.14 -24.60
C GLN A 268 4.63 -3.69 -25.13
N ASP A 269 3.51 -3.00 -24.90
CA ASP A 269 3.19 -1.66 -25.41
C ASP A 269 3.46 -0.59 -24.32
N MET A 270 3.63 -1.03 -23.06
CA MET A 270 3.85 -0.19 -21.88
C MET A 270 5.32 -0.07 -21.49
N VAL A 271 6.12 -1.11 -21.72
CA VAL A 271 7.55 -1.17 -21.38
C VAL A 271 8.39 -1.66 -22.56
N GLU A 272 9.67 -1.32 -22.58
CA GLU A 272 10.65 -1.95 -23.46
C GLU A 272 11.89 -2.39 -22.68
N HIS A 273 12.60 -3.40 -23.20
CA HIS A 273 13.84 -3.88 -22.59
C HIS A 273 14.92 -2.79 -22.66
N ILE A 274 15.71 -2.64 -21.59
CA ILE A 274 16.65 -1.51 -21.43
C ILE A 274 17.84 -1.60 -22.41
N ASP A 275 18.35 -2.81 -22.65
CA ASP A 275 19.25 -3.06 -23.78
C ASP A 275 18.43 -3.19 -25.06
N SER A 276 18.64 -2.22 -25.96
CA SER A 276 17.90 -2.00 -27.20
C SER A 276 18.18 -3.04 -28.31
N SER A 277 19.11 -3.97 -28.09
CA SER A 277 19.29 -5.12 -28.99
C SER A 277 18.26 -6.23 -28.77
N LYS A 278 17.50 -6.19 -27.66
CA LYS A 278 16.45 -7.16 -27.35
C LYS A 278 15.04 -6.59 -27.53
N THR A 279 14.15 -7.43 -28.03
CA THR A 279 12.71 -7.21 -28.04
C THR A 279 12.08 -7.49 -26.67
N PHE A 280 10.85 -7.03 -26.45
CA PHE A 280 10.05 -7.44 -25.29
C PHE A 280 9.85 -8.96 -25.25
N ASP A 281 10.21 -9.61 -24.13
CA ASP A 281 9.79 -10.97 -23.81
C ASP A 281 8.89 -10.96 -22.57
N LYS A 282 7.80 -11.74 -22.63
CA LYS A 282 6.80 -11.74 -21.57
C LYS A 282 7.25 -12.53 -20.34
N ALA A 283 7.92 -13.66 -20.50
CA ALA A 283 8.36 -14.49 -19.38
C ALA A 283 9.49 -13.79 -18.61
N ASP A 284 10.44 -13.21 -19.34
CA ASP A 284 11.49 -12.36 -18.78
C ASP A 284 10.90 -11.14 -18.08
N TYR A 285 9.94 -10.41 -18.66
CA TYR A 285 9.30 -9.27 -17.97
C TYR A 285 8.64 -9.64 -16.63
N TYR A 286 7.92 -10.77 -16.54
CA TYR A 286 7.27 -11.19 -15.29
C TYR A 286 8.24 -11.78 -14.26
N ALA A 287 9.45 -12.19 -14.66
CA ALA A 287 10.50 -12.67 -13.76
C ALA A 287 11.46 -11.55 -13.33
N HIS A 288 11.87 -10.72 -14.29
CA HIS A 288 12.90 -9.69 -14.23
C HIS A 288 12.40 -8.32 -14.73
N PRO A 289 11.39 -7.71 -14.08
CA PRO A 289 10.89 -6.39 -14.48
C PRO A 289 11.97 -5.30 -14.43
N GLU A 290 13.05 -5.50 -13.68
CA GLU A 290 14.24 -4.65 -13.65
C GLU A 290 15.00 -4.55 -14.99
N HIS A 291 14.79 -5.49 -15.91
CA HIS A 291 15.32 -5.41 -17.28
C HIS A 291 14.57 -4.41 -18.18
N TYR A 292 13.47 -3.81 -17.71
CA TYR A 292 12.51 -3.06 -18.54
C TYR A 292 12.29 -1.62 -18.04
N LYS A 293 12.17 -0.68 -18.98
CA LYS A 293 11.84 0.73 -18.73
C LYS A 293 10.43 1.09 -19.24
N PRO A 294 9.69 1.99 -18.58
CA PRO A 294 8.35 2.38 -19.00
C PRO A 294 8.40 3.33 -20.20
N VAL A 295 7.64 3.01 -21.26
CA VAL A 295 7.51 3.79 -22.50
C VAL A 295 6.07 4.20 -22.82
N PHE A 296 5.10 3.79 -22.00
CA PHE A 296 3.69 4.20 -22.12
C PHE A 296 3.56 5.73 -22.23
N HIS A 297 4.31 6.47 -21.41
CA HIS A 297 4.37 7.94 -21.40
C HIS A 297 4.93 8.60 -22.67
N GLU A 298 5.66 7.84 -23.51
CA GLU A 298 6.25 8.31 -24.78
C GLU A 298 5.42 7.87 -25.98
N LYS A 299 4.90 6.63 -25.96
CA LYS A 299 4.32 5.95 -27.13
C LYS A 299 2.79 5.95 -27.15
N ILE A 300 2.14 6.02 -25.99
CA ILE A 300 0.69 5.83 -25.85
C ILE A 300 0.02 7.08 -25.26
N ALA A 301 0.47 7.52 -24.09
CA ALA A 301 -0.15 8.59 -23.33
C ALA A 301 -0.28 9.94 -24.08
N PRO A 302 0.67 10.38 -24.95
CA PRO A 302 0.52 11.61 -25.73
C PRO A 302 -0.70 11.64 -26.66
N TYR A 303 -1.31 10.48 -26.93
CA TYR A 303 -2.45 10.30 -27.82
C TYR A 303 -3.73 9.88 -27.07
N ALA A 304 -3.66 9.71 -25.76
CA ALA A 304 -4.74 9.21 -24.93
C ALA A 304 -5.66 10.35 -24.47
N SER A 305 -6.95 10.31 -24.86
CA SER A 305 -7.96 11.19 -24.26
C SER A 305 -8.45 10.64 -22.91
N VAL A 306 -8.60 9.32 -22.82
CA VAL A 306 -9.04 8.62 -21.61
C VAL A 306 -8.19 7.37 -21.38
N ILE A 307 -7.70 7.17 -20.17
CA ILE A 307 -7.06 5.91 -19.76
C ILE A 307 -8.03 5.09 -18.91
N VAL A 308 -8.41 3.92 -19.41
CA VAL A 308 -9.28 2.95 -18.74
C VAL A 308 -8.38 1.88 -18.13
N ASN A 309 -7.94 2.10 -16.89
CA ASN A 309 -6.99 1.20 -16.24
C ASN A 309 -7.71 -0.05 -15.70
N CYS A 310 -7.26 -1.21 -16.16
CA CYS A 310 -7.86 -2.53 -15.97
C CYS A 310 -6.81 -3.63 -15.69
N MET A 311 -5.55 -3.25 -15.44
CA MET A 311 -4.43 -4.17 -15.21
C MET A 311 -4.03 -4.22 -13.74
N TYR A 312 -3.80 -5.42 -13.21
CA TYR A 312 -3.14 -5.57 -11.91
C TYR A 312 -1.70 -5.06 -11.99
N TRP A 313 -1.25 -4.36 -10.94
CA TRP A 313 0.11 -3.85 -10.81
C TRP A 313 0.66 -4.14 -9.41
N GLU A 314 1.98 -4.31 -9.32
CA GLU A 314 2.70 -4.47 -8.04
C GLU A 314 4.08 -3.82 -8.11
N LYS A 315 4.58 -3.38 -6.96
CA LYS A 315 5.69 -2.40 -6.82
C LYS A 315 7.01 -2.74 -7.52
N ARG A 316 7.25 -3.99 -7.93
CA ARG A 316 8.44 -4.39 -8.70
C ARG A 316 8.33 -4.06 -10.20
N PHE A 317 7.13 -3.84 -10.73
CA PHE A 317 6.93 -3.43 -12.11
C PHE A 317 7.05 -1.91 -12.26
N PRO A 318 7.56 -1.40 -13.40
CA PRO A 318 7.46 0.02 -13.73
C PRO A 318 6.02 0.55 -13.62
N ARG A 319 5.86 1.81 -13.22
CA ARG A 319 4.55 2.49 -13.27
C ARG A 319 4.10 2.70 -14.71
N LEU A 320 2.79 2.87 -14.90
CA LEU A 320 2.19 3.24 -16.18
C LEU A 320 2.38 4.75 -16.46
N LEU A 321 2.14 5.59 -15.44
CA LEU A 321 2.47 7.01 -15.41
C LEU A 321 2.91 7.44 -14.00
N SER A 322 4.01 8.19 -13.91
CA SER A 322 4.40 8.97 -12.72
C SER A 322 3.80 10.39 -12.75
N ASN A 323 3.78 11.10 -11.61
CA ASN A 323 3.29 12.49 -11.55
C ASN A 323 4.11 13.39 -12.48
N GLN A 324 5.43 13.23 -12.50
CA GLN A 324 6.33 13.96 -13.40
C GLN A 324 6.00 13.69 -14.88
N GLN A 325 5.74 12.44 -15.26
CA GLN A 325 5.38 12.09 -16.64
C GLN A 325 4.05 12.72 -17.06
N LEU A 326 3.04 12.71 -16.18
CA LEU A 326 1.76 13.37 -16.42
C LEU A 326 1.90 14.90 -16.49
N GLN A 327 2.74 15.50 -15.65
CA GLN A 327 3.03 16.93 -15.68
C GLN A 327 3.74 17.34 -16.98
N ASP A 328 4.71 16.55 -17.45
CA ASP A 328 5.41 16.81 -18.72
C ASP A 328 4.55 16.51 -19.95
N LEU A 329 3.60 15.59 -19.87
CA LEU A 329 2.55 15.41 -20.87
C LEU A 329 1.60 16.63 -20.92
N THR A 330 1.21 17.15 -19.75
CA THR A 330 0.35 18.34 -19.64
C THR A 330 1.03 19.57 -20.26
N ARG A 331 2.32 19.81 -19.95
CA ARG A 331 3.14 20.85 -20.59
C ARG A 331 3.24 20.73 -22.11
N LYS A 332 3.11 19.52 -22.67
CA LYS A 332 3.17 19.24 -24.11
C LYS A 332 1.81 19.32 -24.81
N GLY A 333 0.73 19.65 -24.10
CA GLY A 333 -0.62 19.70 -24.66
C GLY A 333 -1.24 18.32 -24.91
N CYS A 334 -0.93 17.34 -24.05
CA CYS A 334 -1.56 16.02 -24.08
C CYS A 334 -3.10 16.11 -24.00
N PRO A 335 -3.86 15.35 -24.83
CA PRO A 335 -5.32 15.43 -24.87
C PRO A 335 -6.04 14.69 -23.72
N LEU A 336 -5.30 14.18 -22.73
CA LEU A 336 -5.83 13.40 -21.62
C LEU A 336 -6.76 14.24 -20.75
N ILE A 337 -8.06 13.90 -20.75
CA ILE A 337 -9.08 14.56 -19.94
C ILE A 337 -9.42 13.78 -18.66
N GLY A 338 -9.13 12.47 -18.61
CA GLY A 338 -9.25 11.72 -17.36
C GLY A 338 -8.96 10.22 -17.41
N THR A 339 -9.03 9.57 -16.24
CA THR A 339 -8.70 8.15 -16.07
C THR A 339 -9.75 7.38 -15.25
N ALA A 340 -10.29 6.32 -15.83
CA ALA A 340 -11.12 5.34 -15.14
C ALA A 340 -10.23 4.25 -14.53
N ASP A 341 -9.82 4.41 -13.28
CA ASP A 341 -9.02 3.41 -12.58
C ASP A 341 -9.89 2.36 -11.89
N ILE A 342 -10.17 1.29 -12.64
CA ILE A 342 -11.07 0.22 -12.22
C ILE A 342 -10.33 -0.83 -11.37
N THR A 343 -9.00 -0.74 -11.24
CA THR A 343 -8.22 -1.55 -10.28
C THR A 343 -8.05 -0.87 -8.92
N CYS A 344 -8.14 0.46 -8.87
CA CYS A 344 -8.15 1.26 -7.63
C CYS A 344 -6.84 1.09 -6.82
N ASP A 345 -5.70 1.07 -7.52
CA ASP A 345 -4.38 0.85 -6.94
C ASP A 345 -3.79 2.18 -6.42
N ILE A 346 -4.10 2.51 -5.17
CA ILE A 346 -3.71 3.80 -4.56
C ILE A 346 -2.19 3.99 -4.52
N GLY A 347 -1.71 5.07 -5.15
CA GLY A 347 -0.30 5.35 -5.37
C GLY A 347 0.40 4.29 -6.23
N GLY A 348 -0.35 3.59 -7.09
CA GLY A 348 0.03 2.37 -7.81
C GLY A 348 0.48 2.60 -9.26
N SER A 349 -0.19 1.97 -10.23
CA SER A 349 0.21 2.07 -11.64
C SER A 349 0.10 3.48 -12.21
N LEU A 350 -0.91 4.25 -11.75
CA LEU A 350 -1.07 5.67 -12.00
C LEU A 350 -0.75 6.41 -10.68
N GLU A 351 0.41 7.07 -10.62
CA GLU A 351 0.96 7.57 -9.35
C GLU A 351 0.09 8.64 -8.67
N PHE A 352 -0.59 9.46 -9.47
CA PHE A 352 -1.44 10.57 -9.01
C PHE A 352 -2.78 10.11 -8.42
N ILE A 353 -3.11 8.81 -8.47
CA ILE A 353 -4.32 8.28 -7.83
C ILE A 353 -3.99 7.99 -6.37
N ASN A 354 -3.87 9.04 -5.57
CA ASN A 354 -3.46 8.99 -4.16
C ASN A 354 -4.61 8.71 -3.18
N GLN A 355 -5.86 8.71 -3.65
CA GLN A 355 -7.06 8.49 -2.83
C GLN A 355 -8.16 7.75 -3.60
N THR A 356 -9.05 7.09 -2.87
CA THR A 356 -10.25 6.42 -3.41
C THR A 356 -11.37 7.43 -3.66
N THR A 357 -12.27 7.07 -4.56
CA THR A 357 -13.57 7.74 -4.77
C THR A 357 -14.70 6.79 -4.36
N SER A 358 -15.95 7.24 -4.42
CA SER A 358 -17.10 6.46 -3.94
C SER A 358 -18.27 6.52 -4.92
N ILE A 359 -19.20 5.56 -4.87
CA ILE A 359 -20.39 5.57 -5.75
C ILE A 359 -21.27 6.82 -5.53
N ASP A 360 -21.15 7.48 -4.38
CA ASP A 360 -21.82 8.76 -4.06
C ASP A 360 -21.11 10.00 -4.62
N SER A 361 -19.81 9.89 -4.89
CA SER A 361 -18.95 10.95 -5.45
C SER A 361 -17.81 10.25 -6.23
N PRO A 362 -18.08 9.77 -7.45
CA PRO A 362 -17.17 8.86 -8.16
C PRO A 362 -15.97 9.55 -8.82
N PHE A 363 -15.95 10.89 -8.86
CA PHE A 363 -14.89 11.66 -9.53
C PHE A 363 -14.17 12.63 -8.59
N LEU A 364 -12.90 12.85 -8.91
CA LEU A 364 -12.05 13.93 -8.42
C LEU A 364 -11.30 14.52 -9.60
N ARG A 365 -10.85 15.78 -9.50
CA ARG A 365 -9.99 16.42 -10.49
C ARG A 365 -8.60 16.62 -9.89
N TYR A 366 -7.57 16.15 -10.60
CA TYR A 366 -6.16 16.34 -10.29
C TYR A 366 -5.55 17.34 -11.27
N ASP A 367 -4.89 18.38 -10.76
CA ASP A 367 -4.09 19.32 -11.52
C ASP A 367 -2.60 18.91 -11.46
N PRO A 368 -2.00 18.40 -12.55
CA PRO A 368 -0.62 17.96 -12.56
C PRO A 368 0.40 19.09 -12.50
N LEU A 369 0.02 20.34 -12.83
CA LEU A 369 0.93 21.48 -12.83
C LEU A 369 1.13 22.03 -11.40
N ASN A 370 0.05 22.04 -10.61
CA ASN A 370 0.04 22.52 -9.23
C ASN A 370 0.02 21.39 -8.17
N ASP A 371 0.08 20.12 -8.59
CA ASP A 371 0.01 18.90 -7.75
C ASP A 371 -1.17 18.91 -6.75
N SER A 372 -2.35 19.34 -7.20
CA SER A 372 -3.51 19.63 -6.34
C SER A 372 -4.77 18.85 -6.72
N TYR A 373 -5.60 18.57 -5.72
CA TYR A 373 -6.77 17.70 -5.81
C TYR A 373 -8.05 18.47 -5.47
N HIS A 374 -9.09 18.26 -6.27
CA HIS A 374 -10.31 19.05 -6.25
C HIS A 374 -11.54 18.15 -6.33
N HIS A 375 -12.64 18.57 -5.69
CA HIS A 375 -13.90 17.82 -5.61
C HIS A 375 -14.95 18.24 -6.66
N ASP A 376 -14.56 19.12 -7.58
CA ASP A 376 -15.38 19.68 -8.65
C ASP A 376 -14.94 19.18 -10.05
N MET A 377 -15.69 19.59 -11.06
CA MET A 377 -15.40 19.33 -12.47
C MET A 377 -14.81 20.55 -13.20
N GLU A 378 -14.52 21.68 -12.54
CA GLU A 378 -14.27 22.99 -13.17
C GLU A 378 -12.79 23.39 -13.18
N GLY A 379 -12.31 24.06 -14.24
CA GLY A 379 -10.90 24.47 -14.34
C GLY A 379 -9.95 23.35 -14.79
N ASP A 380 -8.64 23.56 -14.64
CA ASP A 380 -7.61 22.74 -15.30
C ASP A 380 -7.37 21.37 -14.66
N GLY A 381 -6.70 20.48 -15.41
CA GLY A 381 -6.31 19.14 -14.97
C GLY A 381 -7.17 17.99 -15.51
N VAL A 382 -6.96 16.80 -14.96
CA VAL A 382 -7.58 15.53 -15.39
C VAL A 382 -8.56 15.02 -14.33
N ILE A 383 -9.71 14.49 -14.74
CA ILE A 383 -10.61 13.79 -13.80
C ILE A 383 -10.16 12.34 -13.59
N PHE A 384 -10.38 11.79 -12.40
CA PHE A 384 -10.19 10.36 -12.17
C PHE A 384 -11.30 9.75 -11.32
N SER A 385 -11.56 8.46 -11.58
CA SER A 385 -12.41 7.59 -10.76
C SER A 385 -11.58 6.42 -10.28
N SER A 386 -11.69 6.12 -8.99
CA SER A 386 -10.96 5.10 -8.23
C SER A 386 -11.90 4.45 -7.18
N VAL A 387 -12.97 3.83 -7.67
CA VAL A 387 -14.01 3.20 -6.84
C VAL A 387 -13.69 1.71 -6.65
N ASP A 388 -13.48 1.27 -5.41
CA ASP A 388 -13.07 -0.11 -5.08
C ASP A 388 -14.21 -1.16 -5.19
N ILE A 389 -15.47 -0.71 -5.02
CA ILE A 389 -16.66 -1.57 -4.96
C ILE A 389 -17.56 -1.55 -6.21
N LEU A 390 -17.06 -1.12 -7.37
CA LEU A 390 -17.81 -0.99 -8.64
C LEU A 390 -18.82 -2.12 -8.96
N PRO A 391 -18.53 -3.43 -8.77
CA PRO A 391 -19.49 -4.50 -9.03
C PRO A 391 -20.78 -4.48 -8.20
N THR A 392 -20.84 -3.70 -7.13
CA THR A 392 -22.06 -3.54 -6.30
C THR A 392 -23.19 -2.85 -7.05
N GLN A 393 -22.88 -2.02 -8.05
CA GLN A 393 -23.89 -1.27 -8.80
C GLN A 393 -24.80 -2.18 -9.66
N PHE A 394 -24.23 -3.24 -10.26
CA PHE A 394 -24.99 -4.30 -10.92
C PHE A 394 -25.21 -5.51 -10.00
N ALA A 395 -25.67 -5.26 -8.76
CA ALA A 395 -25.75 -6.29 -7.72
C ALA A 395 -26.51 -7.56 -8.14
N LYS A 396 -27.57 -7.45 -8.95
CA LYS A 396 -28.41 -8.56 -9.41
C LYS A 396 -27.63 -9.51 -10.32
N GLU A 397 -27.11 -9.00 -11.43
CA GLU A 397 -26.35 -9.77 -12.41
C GLU A 397 -24.99 -10.23 -11.85
N ALA A 398 -24.35 -9.42 -11.00
CA ALA A 398 -23.13 -9.80 -10.30
C ALA A 398 -23.35 -10.99 -9.36
N SER A 399 -24.43 -10.99 -8.58
CA SER A 399 -24.79 -12.10 -7.69
C SER A 399 -25.19 -13.36 -8.46
N GLN A 400 -25.94 -13.20 -9.55
CA GLN A 400 -26.30 -14.31 -10.43
C GLN A 400 -25.04 -15.01 -10.98
N HIS A 401 -24.14 -14.25 -11.60
CA HIS A 401 -22.89 -14.78 -12.16
C HIS A 401 -21.99 -15.44 -11.10
N PHE A 402 -21.87 -14.81 -9.93
CA PHE A 402 -21.06 -15.32 -8.83
C PHE A 402 -21.61 -16.65 -8.27
N GLY A 403 -22.92 -16.69 -8.00
CA GLY A 403 -23.58 -17.87 -7.46
C GLY A 403 -23.77 -19.01 -8.46
N ASP A 404 -23.81 -18.74 -9.78
CA ASP A 404 -23.79 -19.80 -10.80
C ASP A 404 -22.46 -20.58 -10.81
N VAL A 405 -21.37 -19.98 -10.32
CA VAL A 405 -20.11 -20.68 -10.02
C VAL A 405 -20.14 -21.25 -8.60
N LEU A 406 -20.47 -20.46 -7.58
CA LEU A 406 -20.39 -20.90 -6.16
C LEU A 406 -21.32 -22.07 -5.84
N SER A 407 -22.53 -22.11 -6.41
CA SER A 407 -23.51 -23.18 -6.14
C SER A 407 -23.01 -24.59 -6.48
N GLN A 408 -21.98 -24.71 -7.32
CA GLN A 408 -21.32 -25.98 -7.65
C GLN A 408 -20.48 -26.53 -6.46
N PHE A 409 -20.09 -25.68 -5.52
CA PHE A 409 -19.23 -26.01 -4.37
C PHE A 409 -19.98 -26.04 -3.02
N ILE A 410 -21.12 -25.34 -2.91
CA ILE A 410 -21.92 -25.26 -1.68
C ILE A 410 -22.21 -26.64 -1.09
N GLY A 411 -22.58 -27.61 -1.93
CA GLY A 411 -22.89 -28.96 -1.48
C GLY A 411 -21.75 -29.62 -0.71
N SER A 412 -20.56 -29.66 -1.32
CA SER A 412 -19.36 -30.19 -0.70
C SER A 412 -19.02 -29.45 0.61
N LEU A 413 -19.13 -28.13 0.63
CA LEU A 413 -18.85 -27.32 1.83
C LEU A 413 -19.90 -27.53 2.95
N ALA A 414 -21.16 -27.81 2.61
CA ALA A 414 -22.25 -27.96 3.56
C ALA A 414 -22.33 -29.36 4.18
N SER A 415 -22.03 -30.42 3.41
CA SER A 415 -22.15 -31.82 3.84
C SER A 415 -20.85 -32.45 4.36
N THR A 416 -19.69 -31.82 4.14
CA THR A 416 -18.40 -32.42 4.50
C THR A 416 -17.92 -32.00 5.89
N ALA A 417 -18.05 -32.89 6.88
CA ALA A 417 -17.55 -32.65 8.25
C ALA A 417 -16.01 -32.81 8.40
N ASP A 418 -15.36 -33.47 7.44
CA ASP A 418 -13.94 -33.81 7.41
C ASP A 418 -13.26 -33.17 6.20
N ILE A 419 -12.50 -32.11 6.45
CA ILE A 419 -11.83 -31.28 5.44
C ILE A 419 -10.91 -32.08 4.50
N ALA A 420 -10.37 -33.23 4.93
CA ALA A 420 -9.52 -34.06 4.09
C ALA A 420 -10.27 -34.59 2.85
N LYS A 421 -11.59 -34.81 2.98
CA LYS A 421 -12.48 -35.33 1.93
C LYS A 421 -12.95 -34.27 0.93
N LEU A 422 -12.69 -32.98 1.16
CA LEU A 422 -13.02 -31.94 0.18
C LEU A 422 -12.14 -32.04 -1.08
N PRO A 423 -12.68 -31.65 -2.26
CA PRO A 423 -11.90 -31.38 -3.46
C PRO A 423 -10.68 -30.50 -3.17
N SER A 424 -9.57 -30.76 -3.87
CA SER A 424 -8.27 -30.12 -3.63
C SER A 424 -8.34 -28.59 -3.63
N HIS A 425 -9.09 -27.99 -4.57
CA HIS A 425 -9.26 -26.54 -4.66
C HIS A 425 -10.05 -25.95 -3.47
N LEU A 426 -11.06 -26.64 -2.95
CA LEU A 426 -11.80 -26.19 -1.75
C LEU A 426 -10.97 -26.39 -0.47
N ARG A 427 -10.20 -27.49 -0.39
CA ARG A 427 -9.30 -27.74 0.74
C ARG A 427 -8.17 -26.70 0.79
N LYS A 428 -7.58 -26.33 -0.36
CA LYS A 428 -6.57 -25.25 -0.46
C LYS A 428 -7.12 -23.86 -0.12
N ALA A 429 -8.42 -23.63 -0.29
CA ALA A 429 -9.06 -22.36 0.04
C ALA A 429 -9.40 -22.17 1.53
N CYS A 430 -9.20 -23.20 2.37
CA CYS A 430 -9.51 -23.15 3.80
C CYS A 430 -8.33 -22.57 4.59
N ILE A 431 -8.47 -21.35 5.10
CA ILE A 431 -7.41 -20.64 5.84
C ILE A 431 -7.26 -21.19 7.26
N ALA A 432 -8.39 -21.45 7.93
CA ALA A 432 -8.44 -21.96 9.29
C ALA A 432 -9.46 -23.09 9.42
N HIS A 433 -9.23 -24.03 10.33
CA HIS A 433 -10.13 -25.14 10.64
C HIS A 433 -10.07 -25.49 12.13
N ARG A 434 -11.24 -25.50 12.80
CA ARG A 434 -11.40 -25.92 14.22
C ARG A 434 -10.52 -25.17 15.24
N GLY A 435 -10.03 -23.99 14.89
CA GLY A 435 -9.24 -23.11 15.76
C GLY A 435 -7.72 -23.15 15.52
N ALA A 436 -7.26 -23.98 14.58
CA ALA A 436 -5.93 -23.89 13.99
C ALA A 436 -6.00 -23.23 12.61
N LEU A 437 -4.86 -22.74 12.12
CA LEU A 437 -4.66 -22.47 10.70
C LEU A 437 -4.51 -23.82 9.97
N THR A 438 -4.70 -23.85 8.65
CA THR A 438 -4.32 -25.04 7.85
C THR A 438 -2.88 -24.87 7.33
N PRO A 439 -2.17 -25.95 6.97
CA PRO A 439 -0.72 -25.91 6.71
C PRO A 439 -0.26 -24.88 5.66
N LEU A 440 -1.11 -24.51 4.70
CA LEU A 440 -0.79 -23.49 3.70
C LEU A 440 -0.76 -22.06 4.27
N PHE A 441 -1.21 -21.84 5.51
CA PHE A 441 -1.35 -20.51 6.13
C PHE A 441 -0.65 -20.42 7.49
N GLU A 442 0.09 -21.45 7.91
CA GLU A 442 0.92 -21.46 9.13
C GLU A 442 2.08 -20.44 9.09
N TYR A 443 2.29 -19.75 7.96
CA TYR A 443 3.15 -18.56 7.89
C TYR A 443 2.52 -17.30 8.53
N ILE A 444 1.19 -17.21 8.66
CA ILE A 444 0.53 -15.97 9.13
C ILE A 444 0.98 -15.60 10.55
N PRO A 445 1.15 -16.52 11.53
CA PRO A 445 1.75 -16.23 12.83
C PRO A 445 3.21 -15.76 12.74
N ARG A 446 4.00 -16.23 11.77
CA ARG A 446 5.37 -15.74 11.53
C ARG A 446 5.38 -14.32 10.97
N MET A 447 4.50 -13.99 10.02
CA MET A 447 4.34 -12.61 9.52
C MET A 447 3.84 -11.66 10.62
N ARG A 448 2.85 -12.09 11.41
CA ARG A 448 2.37 -11.38 12.59
C ARG A 448 3.47 -11.16 13.62
N LYS A 449 4.33 -12.16 13.84
CA LYS A 449 5.48 -12.07 14.73
C LYS A 449 6.43 -10.99 14.24
N PHE A 450 6.83 -10.99 12.97
CA PHE A 450 7.62 -9.90 12.38
C PHE A 450 6.99 -8.52 12.62
N ASP A 451 5.71 -8.31 12.30
CA ASP A 451 5.01 -7.04 12.58
C ASP A 451 4.92 -6.68 14.08
N SER A 452 4.87 -7.69 14.96
CA SER A 452 4.69 -7.52 16.41
C SER A 452 6.00 -7.40 17.18
N GLU A 453 7.08 -8.03 16.73
CA GLU A 453 8.41 -8.00 17.34
C GLU A 453 9.05 -6.63 17.03
N ASP A 454 8.84 -6.10 15.81
CA ASP A 454 9.07 -4.69 15.42
C ASP A 454 8.19 -3.67 16.21
N THR A 455 7.24 -4.13 17.06
CA THR A 455 6.44 -3.29 17.96
C THR A 455 6.37 -3.72 19.43
N ALA A 456 7.12 -4.76 19.84
CA ALA A 456 7.16 -5.29 21.21
C ALA A 456 8.58 -5.57 21.71
N GLU A 457 9.53 -5.94 20.85
CA GLU A 457 10.91 -6.25 21.24
C GLU A 457 11.83 -5.03 21.39
N SER A 458 11.27 -3.81 21.47
CA SER A 458 12.04 -2.65 21.93
C SER A 458 12.32 -2.70 23.44
N HIS A 459 11.55 -3.46 24.23
CA HIS A 459 11.81 -3.65 25.66
C HIS A 459 11.60 -5.08 26.16
N THR A 460 12.69 -5.64 26.70
CA THR A 460 12.86 -6.93 27.38
C THR A 460 12.96 -8.18 26.49
N ASN A 461 14.14 -8.81 26.57
CA ASN A 461 14.45 -10.19 26.18
C ASN A 461 14.72 -10.58 24.71
N LEU A 462 15.05 -9.63 23.83
CA LEU A 462 16.06 -9.91 22.77
C LEU A 462 17.47 -9.46 23.15
N LYS A 463 17.96 -10.07 24.24
CA LYS A 463 19.33 -10.60 24.29
C LYS A 463 19.29 -12.11 23.98
N SER A 464 18.69 -12.50 22.86
CA SER A 464 19.37 -13.54 22.08
C SER A 464 20.67 -12.90 21.58
N SER A 465 21.75 -13.68 21.56
CA SER A 465 23.09 -13.09 21.46
C SER A 465 23.30 -12.37 20.13
N LYS A 466 24.10 -11.30 20.14
CA LYS A 466 24.86 -10.98 18.92
C LYS A 466 25.63 -12.24 18.53
N ASN A 467 25.28 -12.83 17.41
CA ASN A 467 25.94 -14.02 16.90
C ASN A 467 27.45 -13.76 16.84
N LYS A 468 28.24 -14.52 17.60
CA LYS A 468 29.70 -14.45 17.52
C LYS A 468 30.23 -14.98 16.20
N PHE A 469 29.39 -15.69 15.45
CA PHE A 469 29.76 -16.39 14.23
C PHE A 469 28.59 -16.32 13.22
N SER A 470 28.85 -15.81 12.02
CA SER A 470 27.95 -15.94 10.86
C SER A 470 28.71 -16.45 9.64
N ILE A 471 27.97 -16.98 8.66
CA ILE A 471 28.50 -17.62 7.46
C ILE A 471 27.48 -17.52 6.31
N LEU A 472 27.95 -17.31 5.08
CA LEU A 472 27.07 -17.35 3.90
C LEU A 472 26.90 -18.81 3.41
N VAL A 473 25.66 -19.18 3.06
CA VAL A 473 25.27 -20.49 2.53
C VAL A 473 24.49 -20.28 1.22
N SER A 474 24.88 -20.97 0.15
CA SER A 474 24.13 -20.98 -1.12
C SER A 474 23.45 -22.33 -1.35
N LEU A 475 22.19 -22.32 -1.76
CA LEU A 475 21.36 -23.47 -2.12
C LEU A 475 20.96 -23.38 -3.60
N SER A 476 20.93 -24.51 -4.32
CA SER A 476 20.24 -24.61 -5.63
C SER A 476 19.56 -25.97 -5.76
N GLY A 477 18.34 -26.02 -6.31
CA GLY A 477 17.51 -27.23 -6.37
C GLY A 477 16.08 -26.93 -6.81
N HIS A 478 15.16 -27.88 -6.71
CA HIS A 478 13.71 -27.62 -6.80
C HIS A 478 13.17 -27.03 -5.48
N LEU A 479 13.78 -25.94 -5.04
CA LEU A 479 13.70 -25.40 -3.68
C LEU A 479 12.27 -25.12 -3.22
N PHE A 480 11.39 -24.67 -4.12
CA PHE A 480 10.01 -24.30 -3.82
C PHE A 480 9.01 -25.41 -4.15
N ASP A 481 9.09 -26.02 -5.34
CA ASP A 481 8.14 -27.04 -5.79
C ASP A 481 8.19 -28.33 -4.95
N GLN A 482 9.37 -28.66 -4.41
CA GLN A 482 9.56 -29.77 -3.47
C GLN A 482 9.60 -29.29 -2.00
N SER A 483 9.33 -28.02 -1.71
CA SER A 483 9.39 -27.40 -0.36
C SER A 483 10.75 -27.44 0.38
N LEU A 484 11.82 -27.88 -0.30
CA LEU A 484 13.16 -28.07 0.28
C LEU A 484 13.79 -26.79 0.87
N ILE A 485 13.35 -25.59 0.45
CA ILE A 485 13.75 -24.34 1.11
C ILE A 485 13.19 -24.26 2.53
N ASN A 486 11.95 -24.69 2.75
CA ASN A 486 11.34 -24.68 4.08
C ASN A 486 12.08 -25.67 4.98
N GLU A 487 12.35 -26.88 4.50
CA GLU A 487 13.16 -27.88 5.22
C GLU A 487 14.55 -27.34 5.60
N ALA A 488 15.22 -26.62 4.69
CA ALA A 488 16.50 -25.98 4.98
C ALA A 488 16.41 -24.86 6.03
N LEU A 489 15.35 -24.04 6.02
CA LEU A 489 15.13 -22.98 7.00
C LEU A 489 14.72 -23.54 8.37
N ASP A 490 13.83 -24.53 8.39
CA ASP A 490 13.37 -25.20 9.60
C ASP A 490 14.54 -25.96 10.28
N ILE A 491 15.51 -26.51 9.52
CA ILE A 491 16.78 -27.06 10.05
C ILE A 491 17.61 -25.99 10.78
N ILE A 492 17.69 -24.78 10.24
CA ILE A 492 18.45 -23.67 10.86
C ILE A 492 17.77 -23.23 12.16
N GLU A 493 16.44 -23.02 12.15
CA GLU A 493 15.67 -22.60 13.33
C GLU A 493 15.69 -23.69 14.43
N ALA A 494 15.51 -24.97 14.07
CA ALA A 494 15.47 -26.08 15.04
C ALA A 494 16.80 -26.31 15.76
N ALA A 495 17.93 -25.96 15.14
CA ALA A 495 19.25 -25.98 15.77
C ALA A 495 19.57 -24.74 16.62
N GLY A 496 18.65 -23.76 16.71
CA GLY A 496 18.89 -22.49 17.41
C GLY A 496 19.73 -21.49 16.60
N GLY A 497 19.83 -21.69 15.28
CA GLY A 497 20.41 -20.73 14.35
C GLY A 497 19.42 -19.65 13.93
N SER A 498 19.96 -18.58 13.36
CA SER A 498 19.23 -17.51 12.69
C SER A 498 19.65 -17.43 11.23
N PHE A 499 18.75 -17.02 10.33
CA PHE A 499 19.08 -16.80 8.93
C PHE A 499 18.60 -15.44 8.41
N HIS A 500 19.25 -14.95 7.36
CA HIS A 500 18.83 -13.79 6.58
C HIS A 500 18.91 -14.11 5.08
N LEU A 501 17.84 -13.85 4.33
CA LEU A 501 17.78 -14.12 2.89
C LEU A 501 18.50 -13.01 2.11
N VAL A 502 19.74 -13.29 1.70
CA VAL A 502 20.60 -12.36 0.94
C VAL A 502 20.16 -12.27 -0.52
N LYS A 503 19.72 -13.39 -1.11
CA LYS A 503 19.28 -13.47 -2.51
C LYS A 503 18.35 -14.65 -2.74
N CYS A 504 17.40 -14.53 -3.65
CA CYS A 504 16.61 -15.66 -4.14
C CYS A 504 16.25 -15.50 -5.62
N GLN A 505 16.18 -16.62 -6.34
CA GLN A 505 15.72 -16.73 -7.72
C GLN A 505 14.86 -17.99 -7.84
N VAL A 506 13.56 -17.83 -8.12
CA VAL A 506 12.61 -18.95 -8.23
C VAL A 506 12.57 -19.45 -9.67
N GLY A 507 12.54 -20.77 -9.86
CA GLY A 507 12.39 -21.39 -11.16
C GLY A 507 11.05 -21.04 -11.81
N GLN A 508 11.05 -20.71 -13.10
CA GLN A 508 9.83 -20.27 -13.82
C GLN A 508 8.80 -21.40 -14.09
N SER A 509 9.07 -22.63 -13.63
CA SER A 509 8.17 -23.79 -13.75
C SER A 509 8.57 -24.86 -12.73
N ALA A 510 7.68 -25.82 -12.45
CA ALA A 510 7.95 -26.95 -11.55
C ALA A 510 9.06 -27.91 -12.01
N THR A 511 9.62 -27.70 -13.21
CA THR A 511 10.77 -28.41 -13.77
C THR A 511 12.03 -27.53 -13.87
N ALA A 512 11.97 -26.28 -13.40
CA ALA A 512 13.11 -25.37 -13.37
C ALA A 512 13.80 -25.37 -11.99
N MET A 513 15.13 -25.22 -11.98
CA MET A 513 15.90 -25.09 -10.75
C MET A 513 15.75 -23.67 -10.18
N SER A 514 15.70 -23.58 -8.86
CA SER A 514 15.71 -22.35 -8.08
C SER A 514 17.07 -22.19 -7.37
N TYR A 515 17.40 -20.97 -6.97
CA TYR A 515 18.65 -20.61 -6.29
C TYR A 515 18.38 -19.68 -5.09
N SER A 516 19.13 -19.83 -4.00
CA SER A 516 18.98 -19.01 -2.79
C SER A 516 20.33 -18.80 -2.09
N GLU A 517 20.54 -17.62 -1.51
CA GLU A 517 21.68 -17.30 -0.64
C GLU A 517 21.15 -16.87 0.73
N LEU A 518 21.63 -17.53 1.79
CA LEU A 518 21.26 -17.32 3.18
C LEU A 518 22.52 -16.95 3.97
N GLU A 519 22.54 -15.81 4.66
CA GLU A 519 23.49 -15.63 5.76
C GLU A 519 22.93 -16.36 6.97
N VAL A 520 23.68 -17.32 7.50
CA VAL A 520 23.32 -18.15 8.66
C VAL A 520 24.22 -17.74 9.82
N GLY A 521 23.64 -17.50 11.00
CA GLY A 521 24.38 -17.06 12.18
C GLY A 521 23.96 -17.78 13.45
N ALA A 522 24.94 -17.98 14.34
CA ALA A 522 24.74 -18.62 15.63
C ALA A 522 25.57 -17.95 16.74
N HIS A 523 25.14 -18.17 17.99
CA HIS A 523 25.77 -17.64 19.20
C HIS A 523 27.11 -18.33 19.50
N ASP A 524 27.26 -19.55 18.99
CA ASP A 524 28.34 -20.50 19.20
C ASP A 524 28.77 -21.11 17.85
N ARG A 525 30.00 -21.63 17.78
CA ARG A 525 30.60 -22.20 16.57
C ARG A 525 30.27 -23.68 16.40
N GLU A 526 29.99 -24.41 17.48
CA GLU A 526 29.63 -25.83 17.42
C GLU A 526 28.21 -26.00 16.82
N VAL A 527 27.25 -25.19 17.27
CA VAL A 527 25.92 -25.04 16.66
C VAL A 527 26.03 -24.59 15.20
N LEU A 528 26.89 -23.61 14.87
CA LEU A 528 27.06 -23.17 13.48
C LEU A 528 27.56 -24.31 12.57
N ASN A 529 28.50 -25.13 13.06
CA ASN A 529 28.95 -26.33 12.33
C ASN A 529 27.82 -27.36 12.20
N GLN A 530 27.07 -27.65 13.27
CA GLN A 530 25.95 -28.60 13.24
C GLN A 530 24.87 -28.22 12.22
N ILE A 531 24.59 -26.93 12.06
CA ILE A 531 23.68 -26.41 11.03
C ILE A 531 24.25 -26.68 9.63
N ILE A 532 25.53 -26.39 9.41
CA ILE A 532 26.21 -26.63 8.11
C ILE A 532 26.21 -28.13 7.77
N ASP A 533 26.51 -29.00 8.72
CA ASP A 533 26.52 -30.46 8.53
C ASP A 533 25.11 -30.97 8.19
N SER A 534 24.08 -30.50 8.91
CA SER A 534 22.68 -30.86 8.66
C SER A 534 22.19 -30.42 7.27
N LEU A 535 22.54 -29.20 6.84
CA LEU A 535 22.28 -28.70 5.49
C LEU A 535 23.07 -29.46 4.41
N THR A 536 24.27 -29.96 4.76
CA THR A 536 25.11 -30.78 3.86
C THR A 536 24.51 -32.18 3.67
N SER A 537 23.93 -32.77 4.72
CA SER A 537 23.16 -34.01 4.65
C SER A 537 21.86 -33.85 3.86
N LEU A 538 21.15 -32.71 3.97
CA LEU A 538 19.99 -32.39 3.13
C LEU A 538 20.37 -32.34 1.64
N ALA A 539 21.59 -31.88 1.32
CA ALA A 539 22.11 -31.87 -0.05
C ALA A 539 22.67 -33.22 -0.53
N ASN A 540 23.12 -34.08 0.38
CA ASN A 540 23.73 -35.38 0.08
C ASN A 540 23.19 -36.47 1.03
N PRO A 541 21.97 -36.99 0.82
CA PRO A 541 21.45 -38.11 1.59
C PRO A 541 22.23 -39.40 1.27
N ASP A 542 22.84 -40.02 2.29
CA ASP A 542 23.63 -41.25 2.16
C ASP A 542 22.83 -42.43 1.57
N GLU A 543 23.49 -43.27 0.76
CA GLU A 543 22.94 -44.49 0.13
C GLU A 543 22.64 -45.64 1.14
N SER A 544 22.51 -45.34 2.43
CA SER A 544 22.45 -46.31 3.53
C SER A 544 21.08 -46.97 3.75
N ASN A 545 20.00 -46.44 3.15
CA ASN A 545 18.67 -47.06 3.17
C ASN A 545 18.21 -47.43 1.76
N GLY A 546 18.08 -48.75 1.51
CA GLY A 546 17.81 -49.34 0.20
C GLY A 546 16.40 -49.13 -0.35
N ILE A 547 16.02 -47.88 -0.62
CA ILE A 547 14.81 -47.49 -1.35
C ILE A 547 15.24 -46.72 -2.61
N LEU A 548 14.68 -47.07 -3.77
CA LEU A 548 15.00 -46.46 -5.07
C LEU A 548 14.62 -44.97 -5.12
N ILE A 549 15.57 -44.09 -4.81
CA ILE A 549 15.43 -42.64 -4.97
C ILE A 549 15.42 -42.32 -6.47
N LYS A 550 14.37 -41.63 -6.94
CA LYS A 550 14.30 -41.09 -8.30
C LYS A 550 15.31 -39.94 -8.47
N GLU A 551 15.84 -39.76 -9.68
CA GLU A 551 16.90 -38.80 -10.01
C GLU A 551 16.58 -37.30 -9.81
N GLY A 552 15.42 -36.94 -9.25
CA GLY A 552 14.88 -35.58 -9.16
C GLY A 552 15.18 -34.78 -7.88
N ASN A 553 15.90 -35.36 -6.91
CA ASN A 553 16.19 -34.72 -5.61
C ASN A 553 17.70 -34.44 -5.45
N LYS A 554 18.25 -33.54 -6.27
CA LYS A 554 19.63 -33.04 -6.10
C LYS A 554 19.64 -31.56 -5.75
N ILE A 555 19.91 -31.26 -4.49
CA ILE A 555 20.26 -29.91 -4.03
C ILE A 555 21.79 -29.78 -4.11
N SER A 556 22.30 -28.61 -4.50
CA SER A 556 23.72 -28.27 -4.36
C SER A 556 23.92 -27.18 -3.31
N LEU A 557 24.86 -27.40 -2.38
CA LEU A 557 25.22 -26.50 -1.28
C LEU A 557 26.61 -25.85 -1.50
N LYS A 558 26.81 -24.61 -1.04
CA LYS A 558 28.14 -23.94 -0.91
C LYS A 558 28.17 -23.07 0.37
N VAL A 559 29.36 -22.87 0.98
CA VAL A 559 29.51 -22.30 2.34
C VAL A 559 30.74 -21.35 2.47
N GLY A 560 30.67 -20.33 3.37
CA GLY A 560 31.61 -19.18 3.50
C GLY A 560 32.64 -19.14 4.68
N LYS A 561 32.82 -17.95 5.33
CA LYS A 561 33.80 -17.62 6.43
C LYS A 561 33.23 -16.63 7.50
N VAL A 562 33.94 -16.36 8.63
CA VAL A 562 33.37 -15.93 9.98
C VAL A 562 34.18 -14.80 10.76
N GLN A 563 33.62 -13.97 11.71
CA GLN A 563 34.17 -12.66 12.29
C GLN A 563 33.71 -12.19 13.76
N GLN A 564 34.31 -11.18 14.51
CA GLN A 564 33.90 -10.63 15.90
C GLN A 564 34.53 -9.22 16.40
N ASN A 565 34.04 -8.46 17.46
CA ASN A 565 34.54 -7.12 18.05
C ASN A 565 34.11 -6.70 19.55
N ASP A 566 34.69 -5.65 20.26
CA ASP A 566 34.33 -5.11 21.67
C ASP A 566 34.87 -3.65 22.16
N MET A 567 34.57 -3.06 23.39
CA MET A 567 34.98 -1.65 23.91
C MET A 567 34.81 -1.21 25.46
N ASN A 568 35.39 -0.06 26.02
CA ASN A 568 35.19 0.53 27.45
C ASN A 568 35.54 2.08 27.75
N LYS A 569 35.16 2.73 28.91
CA LYS A 569 35.03 4.25 29.23
C LYS A 569 35.80 4.88 30.47
N GLY A 570 35.76 6.14 31.03
CA GLY A 570 35.12 7.53 30.88
C GLY A 570 35.40 8.57 32.09
N ASN A 571 35.11 9.93 32.09
CA ASN A 571 35.36 10.95 33.23
C ASN A 571 34.51 12.32 33.33
N SER A 572 34.63 13.23 34.37
CA SER A 572 33.68 14.35 34.81
C SER A 572 34.21 15.71 35.51
N LYS A 573 33.35 16.79 35.81
CA LYS A 573 33.59 18.23 36.26
C LYS A 573 32.43 19.21 36.91
N ARG A 574 31.68 20.17 36.24
CA ARG A 574 31.07 21.55 36.68
C ARG A 574 29.55 22.01 36.36
N LYS A 575 29.14 23.14 35.65
CA LYS A 575 27.77 23.87 35.53
C LYS A 575 27.48 24.93 34.34
N ALA A 576 26.24 25.15 33.79
CA ALA A 576 25.74 26.25 32.85
C ALA A 576 24.15 26.40 32.72
N VAL A 577 23.50 27.29 31.90
CA VAL A 577 21.99 27.50 31.88
C VAL A 577 21.26 27.74 30.50
N VAL A 578 20.13 27.06 30.24
CA VAL A 578 19.32 27.10 28.97
C VAL A 578 17.80 27.29 29.20
N LEU A 579 17.10 28.00 28.30
CA LEU A 579 15.62 28.09 28.22
C LEU A 579 15.09 27.26 27.05
N ILE A 580 14.08 26.41 27.27
CA ILE A 580 13.30 25.75 26.21
C ILE A 580 11.87 26.28 26.22
N ILE A 581 11.38 26.76 25.08
CA ILE A 581 10.03 27.29 24.91
C ILE A 581 9.18 26.28 24.12
N GLY A 582 8.15 25.74 24.76
CA GLY A 582 7.22 24.75 24.22
C GLY A 582 7.37 23.38 24.87
N ALA A 583 6.41 22.99 25.71
CA ALA A 583 6.33 21.70 26.41
C ALA A 583 5.84 20.52 25.51
N GLY A 584 6.23 20.51 24.23
CA GLY A 584 5.85 19.46 23.29
C GLY A 584 6.51 18.11 23.60
N ARG A 585 6.05 17.02 22.95
CA ARG A 585 6.56 15.64 23.19
C ARG A 585 8.06 15.44 22.93
N VAL A 586 8.70 16.33 22.17
CA VAL A 586 10.17 16.35 21.95
C VAL A 586 10.95 17.18 22.98
N CYS A 587 10.25 17.97 23.80
CA CYS A 587 10.86 18.80 24.85
C CYS A 587 11.51 17.94 25.93
N ARG A 588 10.79 16.93 26.46
CA ARG A 588 11.31 16.06 27.53
C ARG A 588 12.63 15.36 27.17
N PRO A 589 12.77 14.68 26.00
CA PRO A 589 14.07 14.17 25.56
C PRO A 589 15.18 15.23 25.45
N ALA A 590 14.86 16.47 25.08
CA ALA A 590 15.83 17.56 25.03
C ALA A 590 16.25 18.04 26.43
N VAL A 591 15.33 18.11 27.39
CA VAL A 591 15.65 18.40 28.81
C VAL A 591 16.51 17.28 29.40
N GLU A 592 16.15 16.02 29.16
CA GLU A 592 16.92 14.84 29.60
C GLU A 592 18.32 14.80 28.98
N LEU A 593 18.47 15.19 27.71
CA LEU A 593 19.78 15.31 27.04
C LEU A 593 20.64 16.45 27.59
N LEU A 594 20.08 17.65 27.75
CA LEU A 594 20.81 18.83 28.21
C LEU A 594 21.25 18.68 29.68
N THR A 595 20.33 18.30 30.58
CA THR A 595 20.65 18.07 32.00
C THR A 595 21.67 16.94 32.19
N SER A 596 21.72 15.94 31.28
CA SER A 596 22.72 14.87 31.30
C SER A 596 24.02 15.18 30.52
N ALA A 597 24.16 16.34 29.88
CA ALA A 597 25.43 16.76 29.27
C ALA A 597 26.56 16.89 30.30
N GLY A 598 26.21 17.21 31.55
CA GLY A 598 27.12 17.20 32.71
C GLY A 598 27.43 15.82 33.30
N ASN A 599 26.97 14.70 32.73
CA ASN A 599 27.24 13.35 33.25
C ASN A 599 28.37 12.62 32.49
N THR A 600 29.15 11.85 33.23
CA THR A 600 30.38 11.15 32.78
C THR A 600 30.18 10.26 31.52
N SER A 601 29.00 9.66 31.38
CA SER A 601 28.65 8.79 30.24
C SER A 601 28.43 9.53 28.93
N SER A 602 28.12 10.83 29.00
CA SER A 602 27.85 11.72 27.85
C SER A 602 29.13 12.27 27.23
N HIS A 603 30.26 12.15 27.92
CA HIS A 603 31.48 12.91 27.59
C HIS A 603 32.24 12.37 26.36
N GLU A 604 31.92 11.16 25.90
CA GLU A 604 32.55 10.53 24.72
C GLU A 604 31.94 11.02 23.39
N TRP A 605 30.61 11.15 23.30
CA TRP A 605 29.98 11.61 22.06
C TRP A 605 30.32 13.08 21.78
N TYR A 606 30.36 13.91 22.82
CA TYR A 606 30.82 15.30 22.71
C TYR A 606 32.26 15.41 22.20
N LYS A 607 33.15 14.49 22.59
CA LYS A 607 34.54 14.47 22.09
C LYS A 607 34.64 14.04 20.63
N ALA A 608 33.79 13.12 20.18
CA ALA A 608 33.77 12.63 18.80
C ALA A 608 33.24 13.66 17.77
N CYS A 609 32.78 14.84 18.22
CA CYS A 609 32.32 15.92 17.36
C CYS A 609 33.28 17.13 17.30
N LEU A 610 34.42 17.08 17.99
CA LEU A 610 35.39 18.18 18.11
C LEU A 610 36.78 17.72 17.65
N ASP A 611 36.99 17.68 16.33
CA ASP A 611 38.29 17.41 15.68
C ASP A 611 39.26 18.60 15.84
N THR A 612 39.72 18.85 17.06
CA THR A 612 40.72 19.90 17.39
C THR A 612 41.74 19.38 18.39
N GLU A 613 43.03 19.36 18.01
CA GLU A 613 44.13 18.87 18.86
C GLU A 613 44.63 19.88 19.92
N ASP A 614 44.05 21.09 20.00
CA ASP A 614 44.50 22.17 20.89
C ASP A 614 43.68 22.32 22.19
N THR A 615 44.38 22.19 23.32
CA THR A 615 44.21 22.85 24.64
C THR A 615 42.84 22.88 25.36
N ASP A 616 42.85 22.32 26.57
CA ASP A 616 42.37 22.95 27.82
C ASP A 616 40.91 23.48 27.93
N TYR A 617 39.93 22.70 27.46
CA TYR A 617 38.55 22.81 27.98
C TYR A 617 38.30 21.92 29.20
N GLU A 618 38.81 22.37 30.34
CA GLU A 618 38.00 22.34 31.56
C GLU A 618 36.74 23.20 31.29
N GLU A 619 35.51 22.86 31.67
CA GLU A 619 35.01 21.96 32.71
C GLU A 619 33.83 21.10 32.15
N GLN A 620 32.88 20.58 32.94
CA GLN A 620 31.67 19.85 32.46
C GLN A 620 30.54 20.81 32.77
N ASN A 621 29.82 21.34 31.81
CA ASN A 621 28.73 22.22 32.15
C ASN A 621 27.48 21.41 32.53
N VAL A 622 27.22 21.21 33.84
CA VAL A 622 25.91 20.74 34.33
C VAL A 622 24.87 21.79 33.94
N VAL A 623 24.11 21.51 32.88
CA VAL A 623 23.13 22.45 32.34
C VAL A 623 21.90 22.46 33.25
N GLU A 624 21.54 23.64 33.74
CA GLU A 624 20.22 23.92 34.29
C GLU A 624 19.27 24.30 33.17
N VAL A 625 18.08 23.73 33.15
CA VAL A 625 17.09 23.89 32.07
C VAL A 625 15.81 24.49 32.62
N VAL A 626 15.36 25.59 32.01
CA VAL A 626 14.06 26.20 32.26
C VAL A 626 13.12 25.79 31.13
N VAL A 627 12.01 25.13 31.43
CA VAL A 627 10.95 24.78 30.47
C VAL A 627 9.82 25.79 30.59
N ALA A 628 9.51 26.47 29.50
CA ALA A 628 8.46 27.47 29.41
C ALA A 628 7.29 26.97 28.54
N SER A 629 6.06 27.11 29.04
CA SER A 629 4.84 26.78 28.30
C SER A 629 3.71 27.78 28.58
N LEU A 630 2.74 27.86 27.67
CA LEU A 630 1.53 28.68 27.85
C LEU A 630 0.71 28.25 29.07
N TYR A 631 0.75 26.95 29.41
CA TYR A 631 0.19 26.38 30.62
C TYR A 631 1.31 25.79 31.50
N LEU A 632 1.42 26.24 32.75
CA LEU A 632 2.48 25.83 33.67
C LEU A 632 2.59 24.31 33.82
N LYS A 633 1.42 23.66 33.96
CA LYS A 633 1.29 22.21 34.17
C LYS A 633 1.96 21.36 33.09
N ASP A 634 1.95 21.80 31.83
CA ASP A 634 2.61 21.09 30.75
C ASP A 634 4.14 21.10 30.94
N ALA A 635 4.70 22.23 31.39
CA ALA A 635 6.11 22.35 31.71
C ALA A 635 6.49 21.53 32.96
N GLU A 636 5.61 21.50 33.98
CA GLU A 636 5.76 20.66 35.18
C GLU A 636 5.80 19.15 34.84
N GLU A 637 4.89 18.66 33.98
CA GLU A 637 4.87 17.27 33.51
C GLU A 637 6.10 16.89 32.66
N ILE A 638 6.65 17.85 31.89
CA ILE A 638 7.88 17.63 31.13
C ILE A 638 9.09 17.45 32.05
N ILE A 639 9.19 18.21 33.14
CA ILE A 639 10.36 18.17 34.05
C ILE A 639 10.29 17.09 35.14
N ASP A 640 9.14 16.44 35.35
CA ASP A 640 8.95 15.51 36.48
C ASP A 640 10.01 14.40 36.51
N GLY A 641 10.65 14.24 37.67
CA GLY A 641 11.77 13.31 37.89
C GLY A 641 13.13 13.73 37.30
N ILE A 642 13.26 14.87 36.61
CA ILE A 642 14.52 15.30 35.98
C ILE A 642 15.28 16.29 36.88
N PRO A 643 16.54 15.99 37.29
CA PRO A 643 17.35 16.90 38.09
C PRO A 643 17.88 18.08 37.25
N ASN A 644 18.06 19.24 37.89
CA ASN A 644 18.47 20.51 37.26
C ASN A 644 17.46 21.08 36.24
N ALA A 645 16.21 20.62 36.23
CA ALA A 645 15.13 21.19 35.42
C ALA A 645 14.14 22.01 36.27
N SER A 646 13.51 23.02 35.66
CA SER A 646 12.52 23.91 36.30
C SER A 646 11.45 24.35 35.31
N ALA A 647 10.24 24.67 35.79
CA ALA A 647 9.07 24.97 34.96
C ALA A 647 8.58 26.41 35.18
N VAL A 648 8.19 27.09 34.10
CA VAL A 648 7.62 28.45 34.13
C VAL A 648 6.45 28.59 33.15
N GLN A 649 5.52 29.48 33.48
CA GLN A 649 4.46 29.87 32.55
C GLN A 649 4.91 31.07 31.71
N LEU A 650 4.69 31.00 30.40
CA LEU A 650 5.04 32.06 29.45
C LEU A 650 4.12 32.02 28.23
N ASP A 651 3.44 33.13 27.96
CA ASP A 651 2.93 33.44 26.63
C ASP A 651 4.02 34.20 25.85
N VAL A 652 4.38 33.73 24.65
CA VAL A 652 5.37 34.40 23.79
C VAL A 652 4.83 35.67 23.12
N MET A 653 3.52 35.92 23.21
CA MET A 653 2.90 37.17 22.78
C MET A 653 3.04 38.27 23.84
N ASP A 654 3.31 37.93 25.11
CA ASP A 654 3.74 38.88 26.13
C ASP A 654 5.24 39.17 25.97
N GLY A 655 5.53 40.25 25.23
CA GLY A 655 6.89 40.71 24.99
C GLY A 655 7.66 41.12 26.25
N GLU A 656 7.00 41.46 27.37
CA GLU A 656 7.68 41.80 28.63
C GLU A 656 8.10 40.52 29.35
N SER A 657 7.19 39.56 29.54
CA SER A 657 7.52 38.25 30.11
C SER A 657 8.52 37.47 29.26
N LEU A 658 8.40 37.52 27.93
CA LEU A 658 9.36 36.90 27.00
C LEU A 658 10.75 37.50 27.18
N CYS A 659 10.88 38.83 27.18
CA CYS A 659 12.16 39.50 27.42
C CYS A 659 12.73 39.16 28.81
N LYS A 660 11.89 39.12 29.85
CA LYS A 660 12.26 38.77 31.22
C LYS A 660 12.91 37.38 31.28
N TYR A 661 12.30 36.34 30.71
CA TYR A 661 12.87 34.99 30.75
C TYR A 661 14.09 34.83 29.85
N ILE A 662 14.08 35.40 28.64
CA ILE A 662 15.25 35.35 27.73
C ILE A 662 16.48 36.02 28.36
N SER A 663 16.31 37.11 29.12
CA SER A 663 17.44 37.82 29.76
C SER A 663 18.24 36.95 30.75
N GLN A 664 17.61 35.93 31.37
CA GLN A 664 18.16 35.12 32.46
C GLN A 664 18.99 33.91 32.00
N VAL A 665 18.99 33.56 30.71
CA VAL A 665 19.65 32.34 30.18
C VAL A 665 20.77 32.67 29.18
N GLU A 666 21.53 31.68 28.76
CA GLU A 666 22.60 31.83 27.76
C GLU A 666 22.09 31.48 26.35
N VAL A 667 21.28 30.41 26.25
CA VAL A 667 20.69 29.90 25.01
C VAL A 667 19.18 29.72 25.15
N VAL A 668 18.45 30.03 24.09
CA VAL A 668 17.01 29.78 23.94
C VAL A 668 16.79 28.71 22.87
N VAL A 669 15.95 27.71 23.17
CA VAL A 669 15.51 26.67 22.24
C VAL A 669 14.02 26.82 22.00
N SER A 670 13.60 27.13 20.77
CA SER A 670 12.17 27.24 20.41
C SER A 670 11.67 25.96 19.76
N LEU A 671 10.69 25.32 20.42
CA LEU A 671 9.94 24.15 19.95
C LEU A 671 8.51 24.52 19.52
N LEU A 672 8.24 25.82 19.33
CA LEU A 672 6.96 26.34 18.86
C LEU A 672 6.82 26.29 17.32
N PRO A 673 5.61 26.50 16.77
CA PRO A 673 5.41 26.65 15.32
C PRO A 673 6.20 27.83 14.73
N ALA A 674 6.54 27.75 13.45
CA ALA A 674 7.39 28.71 12.74
C ALA A 674 6.96 30.18 12.90
N SER A 675 5.64 30.44 12.91
CA SER A 675 5.05 31.76 13.11
C SER A 675 5.46 32.47 14.40
N CYS A 676 5.94 31.74 15.42
CA CYS A 676 6.39 32.31 16.69
C CYS A 676 7.89 32.67 16.70
N HIS A 677 8.70 32.10 15.81
CA HIS A 677 10.16 32.21 15.88
C HIS A 677 10.65 33.63 15.61
N ILE A 678 9.98 34.39 14.73
CA ILE A 678 10.39 35.77 14.40
C ILE A 678 10.30 36.70 15.64
N THR A 679 9.30 36.54 16.49
CA THR A 679 9.14 37.28 17.76
C THR A 679 10.25 36.92 18.74
N ILE A 680 10.57 35.62 18.86
CA ILE A 680 11.62 35.11 19.74
C ILE A 680 13.00 35.55 19.25
N ALA A 681 13.27 35.49 17.95
CA ALA A 681 14.52 35.92 17.33
C ALA A 681 14.79 37.41 17.57
N ASN A 682 13.79 38.28 17.37
CA ASN A 682 13.90 39.70 17.69
C ASN A 682 14.18 39.95 19.18
N ALA A 683 13.55 39.19 20.08
CA ALA A 683 13.85 39.28 21.52
C ALA A 683 15.27 38.80 21.87
N CYS A 684 15.75 37.71 21.24
CA CYS A 684 17.11 37.21 21.40
C CYS A 684 18.17 38.18 20.86
N ILE A 685 17.96 38.79 19.69
CA ILE A 685 18.82 39.84 19.11
C ILE A 685 18.91 41.04 20.08
N LYS A 686 17.76 41.56 20.52
CA LYS A 686 17.64 42.69 21.46
C LYS A 686 18.36 42.42 22.80
N LEU A 687 18.38 41.18 23.26
CA LEU A 687 18.96 40.77 24.55
C LEU A 687 20.32 40.07 24.42
N LYS A 688 20.89 40.00 23.21
CA LYS A 688 22.16 39.32 22.89
C LYS A 688 22.23 37.88 23.42
N LYS A 689 21.20 37.08 23.13
CA LYS A 689 21.10 35.65 23.49
C LYS A 689 21.12 34.75 22.26
N HIS A 690 21.67 33.55 22.37
CA HIS A 690 21.67 32.59 21.26
C HIS A 690 20.29 31.93 21.10
N LEU A 691 19.93 31.57 19.87
CA LEU A 691 18.66 30.92 19.54
C LEU A 691 18.87 29.66 18.70
N VAL A 692 18.15 28.58 19.04
CA VAL A 692 18.06 27.34 18.28
C VAL A 692 16.59 27.05 17.99
N THR A 693 16.25 26.71 16.74
CA THR A 693 14.88 26.35 16.32
C THR A 693 14.88 25.14 15.39
N ALA A 694 13.79 24.38 15.39
CA ALA A 694 13.63 23.15 14.60
C ALA A 694 12.81 23.34 13.32
N SER A 695 12.75 24.55 12.76
CA SER A 695 11.92 24.89 11.58
C SER A 695 12.76 25.42 10.42
N TYR A 696 12.23 25.33 9.19
CA TYR A 696 12.82 25.91 7.99
C TYR A 696 13.05 27.43 8.15
N VAL A 697 14.12 27.95 7.54
CA VAL A 697 14.38 29.39 7.52
C VAL A 697 13.64 30.02 6.34
N ASP A 698 12.61 30.82 6.63
CA ASP A 698 11.91 31.64 5.63
C ASP A 698 12.62 32.99 5.37
N ASP A 699 12.08 33.78 4.44
CA ASP A 699 12.60 35.13 4.13
C ASP A 699 12.60 36.07 5.35
N SER A 700 11.66 35.91 6.27
CA SER A 700 11.55 36.77 7.46
C SER A 700 12.68 36.46 8.46
N MET A 701 12.93 35.17 8.74
CA MET A 701 14.06 34.74 9.56
C MET A 701 15.41 35.01 8.86
N SER A 702 15.48 34.87 7.54
CA SER A 702 16.66 35.20 6.74
C SER A 702 17.04 36.69 6.82
N SER A 703 16.04 37.57 6.84
CA SER A 703 16.27 39.02 6.90
C SER A 703 17.02 39.47 8.16
N LEU A 704 16.83 38.77 9.29
CA LEU A 704 17.49 39.06 10.57
C LEU A 704 18.99 38.74 10.60
N HIS A 705 19.55 38.13 9.55
CA HIS A 705 20.97 37.74 9.50
C HIS A 705 21.94 38.92 9.74
N GLY A 706 21.60 40.12 9.26
CA GLY A 706 22.39 41.33 9.49
C GLY A 706 22.35 41.79 10.96
N GLU A 707 21.18 41.73 11.59
CA GLU A 707 20.96 42.15 12.97
C GLU A 707 21.55 41.15 13.98
N ALA A 708 21.41 39.84 13.74
CA ALA A 708 22.06 38.80 14.53
C ALA A 708 23.59 38.92 14.52
N LYS A 709 24.18 39.23 13.36
CA LYS A 709 25.62 39.55 13.24
C LYS A 709 26.00 40.84 13.98
N ALA A 710 25.20 41.90 13.91
CA ALA A 710 25.46 43.14 14.63
C ALA A 710 25.27 43.00 16.17
N ALA A 711 24.43 42.07 16.60
CA ALA A 711 24.23 41.71 18.00
C ALA A 711 25.32 40.78 18.55
N ASP A 712 26.14 40.17 17.69
CA ASP A 712 27.14 39.14 18.01
C ASP A 712 26.52 37.86 18.60
N ILE A 713 25.48 37.32 17.93
CA ILE A 713 24.82 36.08 18.34
C ILE A 713 24.66 35.06 17.21
N THR A 714 24.86 33.79 17.57
CA THR A 714 24.42 32.65 16.76
C THR A 714 22.90 32.47 16.84
N ILE A 715 22.24 32.40 15.68
CA ILE A 715 20.89 31.88 15.51
C ILE A 715 20.98 30.67 14.59
N LEU A 716 20.50 29.51 15.05
CA LEU A 716 20.42 28.29 14.26
C LEU A 716 18.94 27.97 13.96
N GLY A 717 18.52 28.22 12.72
CA GLY A 717 17.36 27.54 12.15
C GLY A 717 17.67 26.09 11.82
N GLU A 718 16.66 25.33 11.41
CA GLU A 718 16.85 24.00 10.79
C GLU A 718 17.60 22.98 11.67
N MET A 719 17.55 23.11 13.01
CA MET A 719 18.14 22.17 13.96
C MET A 719 17.14 21.13 14.45
N GLY A 720 16.28 20.66 13.53
CA GLY A 720 15.23 19.68 13.79
C GLY A 720 15.58 18.28 13.27
N LEU A 721 14.52 17.51 13.01
CA LEU A 721 14.62 16.22 12.36
C LEU A 721 14.70 16.43 10.84
N ASP A 722 13.58 16.84 10.24
CA ASP A 722 13.50 17.48 8.93
C ASP A 722 12.73 18.79 9.14
N PRO A 723 13.36 19.96 8.89
CA PRO A 723 14.77 20.11 8.48
C PRO A 723 15.77 19.84 9.61
N GLY A 724 16.94 19.27 9.27
CA GLY A 724 18.14 19.33 10.09
C GLY A 724 19.01 18.08 10.06
N ILE A 725 18.61 17.02 10.76
CA ILE A 725 19.29 15.71 10.70
C ILE A 725 19.28 15.18 9.27
N ASP A 726 18.21 15.42 8.52
CA ASP A 726 18.12 15.11 7.09
C ASP A 726 19.23 15.82 6.28
N HIS A 727 19.44 17.14 6.50
CA HIS A 727 20.45 17.96 5.82
C HIS A 727 21.87 17.50 6.18
N MET A 728 22.12 17.16 7.44
CA MET A 728 23.40 16.60 7.89
C MET A 728 23.71 15.24 7.23
N MET A 729 22.73 14.35 7.17
CA MET A 729 22.89 13.06 6.48
C MET A 729 23.03 13.23 4.96
N ALA A 730 22.29 14.17 4.36
CA ALA A 730 22.40 14.54 2.95
C ALA A 730 23.82 14.99 2.61
N MET A 731 24.37 15.95 3.35
CA MET A 731 25.73 16.47 3.12
C MET A 731 26.81 15.41 3.37
N LYS A 732 26.63 14.53 4.37
CA LYS A 732 27.52 13.37 4.56
C LYS A 732 27.53 12.44 3.35
N MET A 733 26.35 12.13 2.79
CA MET A 733 26.24 11.32 1.58
C MET A 733 26.85 12.04 0.37
N ILE A 734 26.53 13.32 0.15
CA ILE A 734 27.05 14.18 -0.93
C ILE A 734 28.59 14.19 -0.91
N ASN A 735 29.19 14.47 0.24
CA ASN A 735 30.64 14.51 0.40
C ASN A 735 31.28 13.13 0.13
N SER A 736 30.64 12.03 0.54
CA SER A 736 31.16 10.68 0.27
C SER A 736 31.25 10.34 -1.23
N VAL A 737 30.41 10.98 -2.07
CA VAL A 737 30.44 10.83 -3.53
C VAL A 737 31.50 11.73 -4.14
N HIS A 738 31.59 12.99 -3.72
CA HIS A 738 32.61 13.92 -4.21
C HIS A 738 34.05 13.45 -3.88
N VAL A 739 34.27 12.85 -2.70
CA VAL A 739 35.56 12.21 -2.34
C VAL A 739 35.93 11.06 -3.30
N ARG A 740 34.93 10.35 -3.83
CA ARG A 740 35.10 9.30 -4.86
C ARG A 740 35.18 9.86 -6.29
N LYS A 741 35.20 11.19 -6.45
CA LYS A 741 35.14 11.93 -7.73
C LYS A 741 33.85 11.70 -8.54
N GLY A 742 32.81 11.15 -7.93
CA GLY A 742 31.51 10.97 -8.58
C GLY A 742 30.76 12.29 -8.72
N ILE A 743 29.95 12.42 -9.77
CA ILE A 743 29.09 13.57 -10.05
C ILE A 743 27.67 13.23 -9.62
N ILE A 744 27.10 14.06 -8.73
CA ILE A 744 25.72 13.92 -8.28
C ILE A 744 24.78 14.44 -9.37
N LYS A 745 23.76 13.64 -9.70
CA LYS A 745 22.74 13.96 -10.71
C LYS A 745 21.38 14.32 -10.11
N SER A 746 21.04 13.72 -8.98
CA SER A 746 19.85 14.07 -8.20
C SER A 746 20.03 13.65 -6.75
N PHE A 747 19.43 14.41 -5.84
CA PHE A 747 19.28 14.06 -4.44
C PHE A 747 17.78 14.09 -4.08
N THR A 748 17.35 13.20 -3.18
CA THR A 748 16.00 13.21 -2.62
C THR A 748 16.05 12.76 -1.17
N SER A 749 15.46 13.54 -0.27
CA SER A 749 15.23 13.21 1.12
C SER A 749 13.74 12.89 1.33
N TYR A 750 13.45 11.95 2.22
CA TYR A 750 12.12 11.72 2.79
C TYR A 750 12.29 11.51 4.29
N CYS A 751 11.60 12.29 5.12
CA CYS A 751 11.63 12.14 6.57
C CYS A 751 10.25 11.88 7.17
N GLY A 752 9.92 10.60 7.31
CA GLY A 752 8.71 10.18 8.02
C GLY A 752 7.39 10.65 7.41
N GLY A 753 6.38 10.79 8.26
CA GLY A 753 5.06 11.28 7.91
C GLY A 753 3.99 10.83 8.91
N LEU A 754 2.75 11.23 8.64
CA LEU A 754 1.58 10.72 9.37
C LEU A 754 1.35 9.25 9.00
N PRO A 755 1.45 8.30 9.94
CA PRO A 755 1.06 6.92 9.70
C PRO A 755 -0.46 6.83 9.52
N SER A 756 -0.95 5.77 8.88
CA SER A 756 -2.38 5.47 8.89
C SER A 756 -2.89 5.33 10.33
N PRO A 757 -4.19 5.57 10.63
CA PRO A 757 -4.69 5.51 12.01
C PRO A 757 -4.40 4.20 12.75
N ALA A 758 -4.37 3.05 12.04
CA ALA A 758 -4.00 1.74 12.60
C ALA A 758 -2.48 1.55 12.86
N ALA A 759 -1.65 2.50 12.41
CA ALA A 759 -0.21 2.60 12.61
C ALA A 759 0.20 3.88 13.39
N ALA A 760 -0.75 4.71 13.82
CA ALA A 760 -0.57 5.79 14.80
C ALA A 760 -0.42 5.24 16.24
N ASN A 761 0.28 4.11 16.39
CA ASN A 761 0.33 3.30 17.60
C ASN A 761 1.41 3.72 18.61
N ASN A 762 1.98 4.92 18.44
CA ASN A 762 2.90 5.55 19.38
C ASN A 762 2.27 6.85 19.89
N PRO A 763 2.70 7.39 21.06
CA PRO A 763 2.08 8.57 21.65
C PRO A 763 2.08 9.81 20.74
N LEU A 764 3.05 9.93 19.82
CA LEU A 764 3.16 11.04 18.89
C LEU A 764 2.13 11.02 17.75
N ALA A 765 1.51 9.86 17.47
CA ALA A 765 0.70 9.61 16.27
C ALA A 765 1.46 9.91 14.96
N TYR A 766 2.79 9.79 14.97
CA TYR A 766 3.70 10.15 13.88
C TYR A 766 4.73 9.02 13.68
N LYS A 767 5.24 8.78 12.46
CA LYS A 767 6.33 7.82 12.25
C LYS A 767 7.47 8.45 11.47
N PHE A 768 8.68 8.26 11.98
CA PHE A 768 9.90 8.76 11.36
C PHE A 768 10.64 7.61 10.66
N ARG A 769 10.97 7.81 9.38
CA ARG A 769 11.87 6.95 8.61
C ARG A 769 12.60 7.85 7.62
N TYR A 770 13.92 7.78 7.60
CA TYR A 770 14.72 8.40 6.56
C TYR A 770 14.84 7.52 5.33
N PHE A 771 14.65 8.11 4.16
CA PHE A 771 15.08 7.52 2.89
C PHE A 771 15.82 8.59 2.07
N LEU A 772 17.15 8.46 2.03
CA LEU A 772 18.04 9.38 1.32
C LEU A 772 18.50 8.70 0.03
N LYS A 773 18.11 9.26 -1.12
CA LYS A 773 18.44 8.72 -2.44
C LYS A 773 19.37 9.69 -3.17
N LEU A 774 20.63 9.26 -3.36
CA LEU A 774 21.55 9.90 -4.31
C LEU A 774 21.57 9.13 -5.63
N LEU A 775 21.63 9.85 -6.74
CA LEU A 775 22.01 9.33 -8.05
C LEU A 775 23.38 9.89 -8.41
N THR A 776 24.32 8.99 -8.74
CA THR A 776 25.75 9.29 -8.86
C THR A 776 26.32 8.67 -10.13
N VAL A 777 27.23 9.37 -10.82
CA VAL A 777 27.99 8.87 -11.98
C VAL A 777 29.48 9.04 -11.71
#